data_AF-A0A818Y234-F1
#
_entry.id   AF-A0A818Y234-F1
#
_cell.length_a   1.000
_cell.length_b   1.000
_cell.length_c   1.000
_cell.angle_alpha   90.00
_cell.angle_beta   90.00
_cell.angle_gamma   90.00
#
_symmetry.space_group_name_H-M   'P 1'
#
loop_
_entity.id
_entity.type
_entity.pdbx_description
1 polymer ?
#
loop_
_entity_poly.entity_id
_entity_poly.type
_entity_poly.pdbx_seq_one_letter_code
_entity_poly.pdbx_strand_id
1 'polypeptide(L)'
;MADQSATKLLPPIATSPLPPPPPSPAPLIKIPAMANTKTVDLPKIQLQRFEMDTRKLRNPSAQALKQQILVSNQPPSPILVPIVVPTTPTPRPFFPAEPIKYLPLTLFDFNGSSNYYEHISPFIDTSALHLICIHTADFHQASPASIEDIFNGKFDVSSSNVITQLLQILQILCEKVTKAHAIMILPIATCIDLYDARPREEKTAVLEKINNFFKFYLQYRTNRIKQEMETIHSLQTISSSLSDRLKTFTALLNISIQIEPCQSVSSVTFQGIEDLNRTIQRHVLTQKSIFPNVDRILPTLWAEANEYVESLADVLPVPYILWGNFTDRVIGKHGLSHLINDITMSLYDEGKILVLNEVGTQDRVVFLRPSWLVDLLYGLFRHDMTTTYLDYDKNEIFSLSNIPESTFQGYKKEFLQFGLLHSDLLRSLWFGLLHKKEHLNHLWLAMMRFLLIAYPKISKAQLKHLLHIQTPDPCSKGEKKIERFIDVKQNPDVREEIKFDYAIVPYYLPFMNQNEQQDEIKTFSNTLKNIITIRYTSQSLPLGFFHRFSVSAILRLSIIYKKHYNNFILGAHEEKDVRFLLETDHRTYFECRCGTSMVEQPLEEIWNLLMPILNHAEAMLTTIAPGNEFNRSVQCPNCKEFSFMGEWTTPKELQCSKMKPCILCGQNIDTARLVQPNESKRRSEELLRRIRERHVKSPNKGSDDVPPAASTATHLLVSPV
;
A
#
# COMPACT_ATOMS: atom_id res chain seq x y z
N MET A 1 51.68 -17.23 50.35
CA MET A 1 52.51 -16.34 51.19
C MET A 1 52.79 -15.09 50.39
N ALA A 2 52.65 -13.95 51.04
CA ALA A 2 52.52 -12.60 50.49
C ALA A 2 53.68 -12.15 49.59
N ASP A 3 53.42 -11.26 48.63
CA ASP A 3 53.91 -9.89 48.79
C ASP A 3 53.35 -8.86 47.77
N GLN A 4 52.90 -7.75 48.37
CA GLN A 4 53.09 -6.34 47.99
C GLN A 4 52.44 -5.75 46.72
N SER A 5 51.27 -5.17 47.02
CA SER A 5 50.59 -4.04 46.39
C SER A 5 51.49 -2.83 46.13
N ALA A 6 51.47 -2.33 44.90
CA ALA A 6 52.02 -1.04 44.50
C ALA A 6 50.98 0.08 44.64
N THR A 7 51.28 1.03 45.51
CA THR A 7 50.57 2.29 45.75
C THR A 7 50.81 3.25 44.58
N LYS A 8 49.76 3.65 43.85
CA LYS A 8 49.80 4.81 42.94
C LYS A 8 48.97 5.95 43.52
N LEU A 9 49.66 7.04 43.83
CA LEU A 9 49.15 8.32 44.31
C LEU A 9 48.21 8.95 43.27
N LEU A 10 47.01 9.32 43.71
CA LEU A 10 46.07 10.17 42.99
C LEU A 10 46.48 11.66 43.13
N PRO A 11 46.34 12.48 42.07
CA PRO A 11 46.53 13.92 42.15
C PRO A 11 45.34 14.61 42.83
N PRO A 12 45.51 15.86 43.32
CA PRO A 12 44.54 16.53 44.18
C PRO A 12 43.24 16.90 43.44
N ILE A 13 42.12 16.74 44.13
CA ILE A 13 40.78 17.13 43.71
C ILE A 13 40.72 18.66 43.69
N ALA A 14 40.51 19.24 42.50
CA ALA A 14 40.13 20.63 42.35
C ALA A 14 38.71 20.83 42.87
N THR A 15 38.55 21.63 43.92
CA THR A 15 37.25 22.04 44.45
C THR A 15 36.57 22.98 43.45
N SER A 16 35.40 22.56 42.96
CA SER A 16 34.54 23.40 42.12
C SER A 16 33.87 24.49 42.99
N PRO A 17 33.72 25.73 42.51
CA PRO A 17 33.01 26.77 43.26
C PRO A 17 31.51 26.45 43.36
N LEU A 18 30.95 26.69 44.55
CA LEU A 18 29.52 26.55 44.84
C LEU A 18 28.67 27.41 43.88
N PRO A 19 27.53 26.90 43.40
CA PRO A 19 26.59 27.69 42.62
C PRO A 19 25.99 28.82 43.48
N PRO A 20 25.70 30.00 42.88
CA PRO A 20 25.09 31.11 43.60
C PRO A 20 23.67 30.75 44.06
N PRO A 21 23.20 31.34 45.18
CA PRO A 21 21.87 31.10 45.69
C PRO A 21 20.80 31.61 44.72
N PRO A 22 19.61 30.98 44.68
CA PRO A 22 18.52 31.38 43.80
C PRO A 22 18.02 32.79 44.13
N PRO A 23 17.60 33.58 43.13
CA PRO A 23 17.07 34.93 43.36
C PRO A 23 15.74 34.87 44.11
N SER A 24 15.54 35.83 45.02
CA SER A 24 14.31 36.00 45.79
C SER A 24 13.09 36.25 44.88
N PRO A 25 11.88 35.80 45.29
CA PRO A 25 10.68 35.90 44.47
C PRO A 25 10.25 37.36 44.26
N ALA A 26 9.97 37.71 43.01
CA ALA A 26 9.44 39.01 42.61
C ALA A 26 8.03 39.26 43.20
N PRO A 27 7.65 40.52 43.45
CA PRO A 27 6.35 40.85 44.05
C PRO A 27 5.19 40.54 43.10
N LEU A 28 4.12 39.98 43.70
CA LEU A 28 2.83 39.66 43.10
C LEU A 28 2.25 40.83 42.30
N ILE A 29 2.26 40.71 40.98
CA ILE A 29 1.46 41.53 40.07
C ILE A 29 0.01 41.00 40.14
N LYS A 30 -0.91 41.86 40.58
CA LYS A 30 -2.36 41.60 40.57
C LYS A 30 -2.83 41.41 39.12
N ILE A 31 -3.30 40.21 38.80
CA ILE A 31 -3.98 39.88 37.55
C ILE A 31 -5.40 40.48 37.60
N PRO A 32 -5.87 41.22 36.57
CA PRO A 32 -7.26 41.67 36.49
C PRO A 32 -8.20 40.47 36.31
N ALA A 33 -9.33 40.48 37.01
CA ALA A 33 -10.36 39.46 36.89
C ALA A 33 -10.75 39.23 35.42
N MET A 34 -10.58 38.00 34.94
CA MET A 34 -11.07 37.59 33.63
C MET A 34 -12.59 37.64 33.61
N ALA A 35 -13.12 38.45 32.70
CA ALA A 35 -14.50 38.40 32.29
C ALA A 35 -14.85 37.00 31.75
N ASN A 36 -16.04 36.52 32.07
CA ASN A 36 -16.67 35.27 31.60
C ASN A 36 -16.27 34.92 30.16
N THR A 37 -15.36 33.94 30.02
CA THR A 37 -15.18 33.20 28.77
C THR A 37 -16.42 32.36 28.57
N LYS A 38 -17.23 32.72 27.57
CA LYS A 38 -18.28 31.83 27.05
C LYS A 38 -17.63 30.49 26.71
N THR A 39 -18.10 29.43 27.34
CA THR A 39 -17.81 28.06 26.91
C THR A 39 -18.21 27.94 25.46
N VAL A 40 -17.22 27.76 24.57
CA VAL A 40 -17.47 27.47 23.17
C VAL A 40 -18.09 26.07 23.13
N ASP A 41 -19.37 25.99 22.78
CA ASP A 41 -20.06 24.71 22.61
C ASP A 41 -19.39 23.95 21.45
N LEU A 42 -18.78 22.81 21.78
CA LEU A 42 -18.15 21.94 20.79
C LEU A 42 -19.22 21.27 19.93
N PRO A 43 -18.98 21.10 18.62
CA PRO A 43 -19.90 20.40 17.72
C PRO A 43 -20.17 18.97 18.20
N LYS A 44 -21.42 18.51 18.17
CA LYS A 44 -21.76 17.12 18.53
C LYS A 44 -21.21 16.17 17.46
N ILE A 45 -20.74 14.99 17.84
CA ILE A 45 -20.32 13.99 16.85
C ILE A 45 -21.59 13.38 16.24
N GLN A 46 -21.70 13.39 14.91
CA GLN A 46 -22.68 12.58 14.20
C GLN A 46 -21.94 11.43 13.53
N LEU A 47 -22.14 10.23 14.08
CA LEU A 47 -21.53 9.03 13.55
C LEU A 47 -22.36 8.53 12.37
N GLN A 48 -21.79 8.56 11.17
CA GLN A 48 -22.27 7.70 10.10
C GLN A 48 -21.58 6.35 10.29
N ARG A 49 -22.20 5.52 11.13
CA ARG A 49 -21.63 4.23 11.52
C ARG A 49 -21.83 3.23 10.38
N PHE A 50 -20.75 2.88 9.71
CA PHE A 50 -20.68 1.66 8.91
C PHE A 50 -20.28 0.51 9.83
N GLU A 51 -21.24 0.00 10.58
CA GLU A 51 -21.06 -1.28 11.29
C GLU A 51 -20.97 -2.39 10.26
N MET A 52 -19.80 -3.04 10.20
CA MET A 52 -19.68 -4.37 9.63
C MET A 52 -20.47 -5.36 10.50
N ASP A 53 -21.75 -5.54 10.19
CA ASP A 53 -22.60 -6.46 10.91
C ASP A 53 -22.34 -7.90 10.44
N THR A 54 -21.25 -8.50 10.93
CA THR A 54 -20.92 -9.91 10.70
C THR A 54 -22.02 -10.88 11.16
N ARG A 55 -23.01 -10.40 11.95
CA ARG A 55 -24.16 -11.18 12.41
C ARG A 55 -25.35 -11.13 11.44
N LYS A 56 -25.47 -10.10 10.58
CA LYS A 56 -26.57 -10.00 9.59
C LYS A 56 -26.51 -11.05 8.48
N LEU A 57 -25.33 -11.62 8.21
CA LEU A 57 -25.18 -12.74 7.27
C LEU A 57 -25.68 -14.09 7.82
N ARG A 58 -26.08 -14.18 9.10
CA ARG A 58 -26.59 -15.43 9.68
C ARG A 58 -28.07 -15.71 9.40
N ASN A 59 -28.82 -14.81 8.76
CA ASN A 59 -30.21 -15.11 8.39
C ASN A 59 -30.74 -14.28 7.21
N PRO A 60 -30.44 -14.68 5.95
CA PRO A 60 -30.97 -14.03 4.73
C PRO A 60 -32.51 -14.06 4.64
N SER A 61 -33.13 -15.05 5.30
CA SER A 61 -34.58 -15.28 5.34
C SER A 61 -35.38 -14.13 5.96
N ALA A 62 -34.80 -13.36 6.89
CA ALA A 62 -35.49 -12.26 7.57
C ALA A 62 -35.61 -10.99 6.70
N GLN A 63 -34.70 -10.79 5.73
CA GLN A 63 -34.76 -9.64 4.80
C GLN A 63 -35.73 -9.88 3.64
N ALA A 64 -35.85 -11.12 3.15
CA ALA A 64 -36.84 -11.49 2.14
C ALA A 64 -38.29 -11.40 2.69
N LEU A 65 -38.51 -11.76 3.96
CA LEU A 65 -39.83 -11.68 4.59
C LEU A 65 -40.29 -10.22 4.85
N LYS A 66 -39.35 -9.30 5.14
CA LYS A 66 -39.67 -7.88 5.34
C LYS A 66 -40.09 -7.17 4.05
N GLN A 67 -39.61 -7.60 2.89
CA GLN A 67 -40.02 -7.03 1.60
C GLN A 67 -41.40 -7.53 1.15
N GLN A 68 -41.86 -8.71 1.60
CA GLN A 68 -43.20 -9.21 1.28
C GLN A 68 -44.32 -8.62 2.17
N ILE A 69 -44.00 -8.18 3.41
CA ILE A 69 -45.00 -7.62 4.34
C ILE A 69 -45.36 -6.15 4.03
N LEU A 70 -44.58 -5.45 3.20
CA LEU A 70 -44.79 -4.03 2.87
C LEU A 70 -45.83 -3.75 1.76
N VAL A 71 -46.52 -4.78 1.23
CA VAL A 71 -47.53 -4.63 0.16
C VAL A 71 -48.97 -4.66 0.68
N SER A 72 -49.21 -4.89 1.98
CA SER A 72 -50.56 -4.91 2.53
C SER A 72 -50.60 -4.24 3.89
N ASN A 73 -50.84 -2.92 3.93
CA ASN A 73 -51.56 -2.25 5.02
C ASN A 73 -51.90 -0.81 4.60
N GLN A 74 -53.16 -0.57 4.23
CA GLN A 74 -53.74 0.78 4.22
C GLN A 74 -53.95 1.26 5.66
N PRO A 75 -53.65 2.52 6.01
CA PRO A 75 -53.99 3.08 7.31
C PRO A 75 -55.50 3.43 7.36
N PRO A 76 -56.18 3.21 8.51
CA PRO A 76 -57.57 3.62 8.68
C PRO A 76 -57.70 5.14 8.82
N SER A 77 -58.83 5.66 8.35
CA SER A 77 -59.19 7.08 8.34
C SER A 77 -59.20 7.69 9.76
N PRO A 78 -58.82 8.98 9.92
CA PRO A 78 -58.79 9.61 11.23
C PRO A 78 -60.19 9.96 11.74
N ILE A 79 -60.45 9.62 13.00
CA ILE A 79 -61.62 10.02 13.78
C ILE A 79 -61.50 11.51 14.11
N LEU A 80 -62.52 12.29 13.73
CA LEU A 80 -62.68 13.70 14.07
C LEU A 80 -63.02 13.84 15.57
N VAL A 81 -62.12 14.47 16.33
CA VAL A 81 -62.37 14.94 17.71
C VAL A 81 -62.45 16.47 17.68
N PRO A 82 -63.40 17.11 18.40
CA PRO A 82 -63.61 18.54 18.35
C PRO A 82 -62.40 19.33 18.89
N ILE A 83 -62.05 20.38 18.14
CA ILE A 83 -60.98 21.33 18.42
C ILE A 83 -61.37 22.20 19.61
N VAL A 84 -60.67 22.05 20.72
CA VAL A 84 -60.66 23.02 21.83
C VAL A 84 -59.59 24.06 21.51
N VAL A 85 -60.00 25.31 21.31
CA VAL A 85 -59.11 26.45 21.02
C VAL A 85 -58.32 26.82 22.28
N PRO A 86 -56.97 26.69 22.29
CA PRO A 86 -56.15 27.21 23.38
C PRO A 86 -55.90 28.70 23.15
N THR A 87 -56.08 29.48 24.21
CA THR A 87 -55.70 30.89 24.30
C THR A 87 -54.23 31.10 23.94
N THR A 88 -54.00 32.01 23.00
CA THR A 88 -52.70 32.46 22.48
C THR A 88 -51.70 32.81 23.58
N PRO A 89 -50.57 32.08 23.72
CA PRO A 89 -49.39 32.60 24.39
C PRO A 89 -48.63 33.51 23.43
N THR A 90 -48.21 34.66 23.95
CA THR A 90 -47.35 35.66 23.31
C THR A 90 -46.15 35.01 22.60
N PRO A 91 -45.80 35.44 21.38
CA PRO A 91 -44.69 34.86 20.63
C PRO A 91 -43.38 35.17 21.35
N ARG A 92 -42.76 34.15 21.96
CA ARG A 92 -41.34 34.24 22.30
C ARG A 92 -40.57 34.39 20.99
N PRO A 93 -39.55 35.26 20.93
CA PRO A 93 -38.70 35.36 19.75
C PRO A 93 -38.19 33.96 19.40
N PHE A 94 -38.56 33.49 18.21
CA PHE A 94 -38.05 32.27 17.61
C PHE A 94 -36.58 32.56 17.28
N PHE A 95 -35.69 32.31 18.25
CA PHE A 95 -34.29 32.15 17.90
C PHE A 95 -34.24 30.89 17.04
N PRO A 96 -33.83 30.98 15.75
CA PRO A 96 -33.55 29.76 15.00
C PRO A 96 -32.54 28.99 15.85
N ALA A 97 -32.88 27.77 16.25
CA ALA A 97 -31.93 26.90 16.93
C ALA A 97 -30.68 26.89 16.05
N GLU A 98 -29.54 27.36 16.59
CA GLU A 98 -28.29 27.32 15.85
C GLU A 98 -28.14 25.90 15.31
N PRO A 99 -27.90 25.72 13.99
CA PRO A 99 -27.75 24.40 13.43
C PRO A 99 -26.65 23.71 14.23
N ILE A 100 -27.01 22.62 14.91
CA ILE A 100 -26.03 21.83 15.65
C ILE A 100 -24.98 21.43 14.62
N LYS A 101 -23.79 22.00 14.74
CA LYS A 101 -22.67 21.62 13.88
C LYS A 101 -22.34 20.19 14.25
N TYR A 102 -22.55 19.29 13.32
CA TYR A 102 -22.16 17.90 13.46
C TYR A 102 -20.84 17.70 12.75
N LEU A 103 -19.91 17.00 13.39
CA LEU A 103 -18.69 16.53 12.73
C LEU A 103 -19.01 15.18 12.06
N PRO A 104 -19.09 15.11 10.72
CA PRO A 104 -19.31 13.85 10.03
C PRO A 104 -18.05 12.99 10.15
N LEU A 105 -18.19 11.79 10.72
CA LEU A 105 -17.10 10.82 10.83
C LEU A 105 -17.48 9.53 10.10
N THR A 106 -16.60 9.08 9.20
CA THR A 106 -16.64 7.75 8.58
C THR A 106 -15.71 6.84 9.36
N LEU A 107 -16.24 5.73 9.88
CA LEU A 107 -15.47 4.74 10.63
C LEU A 107 -15.29 3.48 9.80
N PHE A 108 -14.03 3.08 9.57
CA PHE A 108 -13.68 1.80 8.99
C PHE A 108 -13.10 0.89 10.07
N ASP A 109 -13.76 -0.25 10.31
CA ASP A 109 -13.25 -1.30 11.19
C ASP A 109 -12.72 -2.45 10.34
N PHE A 110 -11.45 -2.78 10.50
CA PHE A 110 -10.81 -3.84 9.75
C PHE A 110 -10.54 -5.11 10.57
N ASN A 111 -11.15 -5.23 11.76
CA ASN A 111 -11.09 -6.38 12.66
C ASN A 111 -9.66 -6.78 13.10
N GLY A 112 -8.68 -5.89 12.96
CA GLY A 112 -7.31 -6.05 13.44
C GLY A 112 -6.48 -7.19 12.82
N SER A 113 -7.03 -7.99 11.90
CA SER A 113 -6.31 -9.14 11.34
C SER A 113 -5.37 -8.73 10.21
N SER A 114 -4.09 -9.08 10.36
CA SER A 114 -3.00 -8.91 9.36
C SER A 114 -3.37 -9.41 7.97
N ASN A 115 -4.25 -10.42 7.87
CA ASN A 115 -4.72 -10.98 6.60
C ASN A 115 -5.53 -9.98 5.77
N TYR A 116 -6.31 -9.09 6.41
CA TYR A 116 -7.07 -8.08 5.67
C TYR A 116 -6.19 -6.89 5.27
N TYR A 117 -5.18 -6.55 6.09
CA TYR A 117 -4.28 -5.42 5.88
C TYR A 117 -3.61 -5.42 4.51
N GLU A 118 -3.24 -6.60 4.01
CA GLU A 118 -2.72 -6.78 2.67
C GLU A 118 -3.66 -6.24 1.58
N HIS A 119 -4.98 -6.29 1.76
CA HIS A 119 -5.95 -5.93 0.71
C HIS A 119 -6.64 -4.59 0.95
N ILE A 120 -6.69 -4.15 2.21
CA ILE A 120 -7.27 -2.87 2.64
C ILE A 120 -6.24 -1.75 2.72
N SER A 121 -4.96 -2.01 2.43
CA SER A 121 -3.93 -0.95 2.43
C SER A 121 -4.33 0.35 1.71
N PRO A 122 -5.17 0.33 0.64
CA PRO A 122 -5.62 1.57 -0.01
C PRO A 122 -6.56 2.43 0.84
N PHE A 123 -7.16 1.87 1.89
CA PHE A 123 -8.03 2.58 2.84
C PHE A 123 -7.24 3.19 4.01
N ILE A 124 -5.94 2.87 4.13
CA ILE A 124 -5.07 3.46 5.13
C ILE A 124 -4.55 4.77 4.56
N ASP A 125 -5.20 5.85 4.95
CA ASP A 125 -4.89 7.19 4.54
C ASP A 125 -4.16 7.95 5.65
N THR A 126 -3.17 8.75 5.26
CA THR A 126 -2.47 9.69 6.14
C THR A 126 -3.36 10.83 6.63
N SER A 127 -4.49 11.09 5.97
CA SER A 127 -5.50 12.06 6.41
C SER A 127 -6.54 11.46 7.38
N ALA A 128 -6.36 10.21 7.82
CA ALA A 128 -7.23 9.54 8.79
C ALA A 128 -6.71 9.64 10.23
N LEU A 129 -7.64 9.61 11.18
CA LEU A 129 -7.34 9.38 12.60
C LEU A 129 -7.32 7.87 12.86
N HIS A 130 -6.15 7.30 13.19
CA HIS A 130 -6.03 5.87 13.45
C HIS A 130 -6.27 5.56 14.93
N LEU A 131 -7.35 4.83 15.21
CA LEU A 131 -7.67 4.36 16.55
C LEU A 131 -7.12 2.95 16.74
N ILE A 132 -6.23 2.75 17.71
CA ILE A 132 -5.70 1.43 18.05
C ILE A 132 -6.33 0.98 19.38
N CYS A 133 -7.34 0.13 19.29
CA CYS A 133 -8.00 -0.46 20.46
C CYS A 133 -7.19 -1.63 21.01
N ILE A 134 -6.79 -1.55 22.27
CA ILE A 134 -5.92 -2.51 22.94
C ILE A 134 -6.66 -3.09 24.13
N HIS A 135 -6.89 -4.40 24.12
CA HIS A 135 -7.45 -5.09 25.27
C HIS A 135 -6.45 -5.06 26.43
N THR A 136 -6.79 -4.32 27.50
CA THR A 136 -5.85 -4.00 28.58
C THR A 136 -5.28 -5.25 29.26
N ALA A 137 -6.13 -6.24 29.53
CA ALA A 137 -5.72 -7.48 30.20
C ALA A 137 -4.78 -8.32 29.33
N ASP A 138 -5.11 -8.46 28.05
CA ASP A 138 -4.34 -9.30 27.13
C ASP A 138 -2.97 -8.68 26.90
N PHE A 139 -2.91 -7.36 26.71
CA PHE A 139 -1.65 -6.65 26.58
C PHE A 139 -0.80 -6.78 27.84
N HIS A 140 -1.38 -6.59 29.03
CA HIS A 140 -0.62 -6.69 30.27
C HIS A 140 -0.03 -8.07 30.50
N GLN A 141 -0.80 -9.13 30.25
CA GLN A 141 -0.36 -10.53 30.38
C GLN A 141 0.67 -10.91 29.31
N ALA A 142 0.49 -10.42 28.09
CA ALA A 142 1.31 -10.82 26.95
C ALA A 142 2.55 -9.92 26.72
N SER A 143 2.81 -8.95 27.61
CA SER A 143 3.97 -8.06 27.53
C SER A 143 4.96 -8.28 28.69
N PRO A 144 6.28 -8.23 28.44
CA PRO A 144 7.29 -8.37 29.48
C PRO A 144 7.17 -7.29 30.55
N ALA A 145 7.78 -7.50 31.73
CA ALA A 145 7.78 -6.52 32.81
C ALA A 145 8.37 -5.17 32.36
N SER A 146 9.49 -5.21 31.63
CA SER A 146 10.07 -4.04 30.95
C SER A 146 9.74 -4.08 29.46
N ILE A 147 9.07 -3.04 28.96
CA ILE A 147 8.78 -2.89 27.54
C ILE A 147 10.05 -2.76 26.69
N GLU A 148 11.14 -2.25 27.27
CA GLU A 148 12.44 -2.17 26.60
C GLU A 148 12.96 -3.55 26.17
N ASP A 149 12.60 -4.61 26.90
CA ASP A 149 13.03 -5.97 26.57
C ASP A 149 12.51 -6.44 25.20
N ILE A 150 11.36 -5.91 24.75
CA ILE A 150 10.83 -6.14 23.39
C ILE A 150 11.81 -5.60 22.35
N PHE A 151 12.24 -4.36 22.51
CA PHE A 151 13.04 -3.65 21.50
C PHE A 151 14.53 -3.98 21.58
N ASN A 152 15.00 -4.47 22.74
CA ASN A 152 16.36 -4.96 22.94
C ASN A 152 16.52 -6.44 22.54
N GLY A 153 15.48 -7.10 22.01
CA GLY A 153 15.52 -8.50 21.60
C GLY A 153 15.63 -9.50 22.76
N LYS A 154 15.35 -9.06 23.99
CA LYS A 154 15.33 -9.92 25.19
C LYS A 154 13.99 -10.64 25.37
N PHE A 155 12.95 -10.17 24.69
CA PHE A 155 11.63 -10.79 24.67
C PHE A 155 11.35 -11.39 23.29
N ASP A 156 10.96 -12.66 23.26
CA ASP A 156 10.52 -13.32 22.03
C ASP A 156 9.12 -12.82 21.65
N VAL A 157 9.06 -11.87 20.72
CA VAL A 157 7.82 -11.29 20.20
C VAL A 157 6.87 -12.37 19.66
N SER A 158 7.40 -13.47 19.10
CA SER A 158 6.58 -14.53 18.51
C SER A 158 5.76 -15.30 19.55
N SER A 159 6.14 -15.22 20.84
CA SER A 159 5.37 -15.77 21.95
C SER A 159 4.08 -14.99 22.27
N SER A 160 3.92 -13.79 21.73
CA SER A 160 2.81 -12.89 22.03
C SER A 160 2.10 -12.41 20.76
N ASN A 161 0.91 -12.95 20.51
CA ASN A 161 0.09 -12.57 19.35
C ASN A 161 -0.29 -11.08 19.39
N VAL A 162 -0.62 -10.55 20.58
CA VAL A 162 -0.99 -9.13 20.76
C VAL A 162 0.16 -8.20 20.40
N ILE A 163 1.38 -8.49 20.90
CA ILE A 163 2.56 -7.67 20.60
C ILE A 163 2.95 -7.79 19.12
N THR A 164 2.88 -9.00 18.56
CA THR A 164 3.13 -9.23 17.13
C THR A 164 2.18 -8.40 16.26
N GLN A 165 0.88 -8.44 16.54
CA GLN A 165 -0.13 -7.67 15.80
C GLN A 165 0.07 -6.15 15.96
N LEU A 166 0.36 -5.67 17.17
CA LEU A 166 0.63 -4.25 17.40
C LEU A 166 1.85 -3.75 16.61
N LEU A 167 2.94 -4.53 16.60
CA LEU A 167 4.12 -4.20 15.80
C LEU A 167 3.81 -4.20 14.30
N GLN A 168 3.01 -5.16 13.81
CA GLN A 168 2.58 -5.21 12.42
C GLN A 168 1.72 -3.99 12.04
N ILE A 169 0.73 -3.63 12.86
CA ILE A 169 -0.13 -2.46 12.63
C ILE A 169 0.72 -1.19 12.60
N LEU A 170 1.59 -1.00 13.59
CA LEU A 170 2.48 0.16 13.63
C LEU A 170 3.41 0.24 12.42
N GLN A 171 3.93 -0.90 11.97
CA GLN A 171 4.75 -0.99 10.78
C GLN A 171 3.98 -0.58 9.53
N ILE A 172 2.76 -1.10 9.33
CA ILE A 172 1.89 -0.73 8.19
C ILE A 172 1.54 0.76 8.21
N LEU A 173 1.26 1.33 9.37
CA LEU A 173 1.02 2.76 9.49
C LEU A 173 2.29 3.53 9.10
N CYS A 174 3.44 3.18 9.67
CA CYS A 174 4.73 3.81 9.33
C CYS A 174 5.08 3.72 7.83
N GLU A 175 4.68 2.64 7.16
CA GLU A 175 4.86 2.42 5.72
C GLU A 175 4.14 3.45 4.86
N LYS A 176 3.01 3.98 5.32
CA LYS A 176 2.22 4.97 4.58
C LYS A 176 2.69 6.40 4.75
N VAL A 177 3.54 6.67 5.74
CA VAL A 177 3.93 8.03 6.05
C VAL A 177 4.84 8.60 4.97
N THR A 178 4.65 9.88 4.65
CA THR A 178 5.47 10.61 3.67
C THR A 178 5.94 11.93 4.27
N LYS A 179 6.84 12.66 3.59
CA LYS A 179 7.23 14.01 4.04
C LYS A 179 6.06 15.00 4.08
N ALA A 180 5.08 14.82 3.20
CA ALA A 180 3.96 15.73 3.04
C ALA A 180 2.79 15.41 3.98
N HIS A 181 2.72 14.18 4.51
CA HIS A 181 1.57 13.73 5.27
C HIS A 181 2.03 13.05 6.56
N ALA A 182 1.55 13.57 7.69
CA ALA A 182 1.77 12.98 9.00
C ALA A 182 0.70 11.93 9.30
N ILE A 183 1.03 10.96 10.14
CA ILE A 183 0.04 10.00 10.66
C ILE A 183 -0.26 10.32 12.11
N MET A 184 -1.54 10.29 12.47
CA MET A 184 -2.00 10.43 13.84
C MET A 184 -2.56 9.12 14.38
N ILE A 185 -2.03 8.67 15.51
CA ILE A 185 -2.42 7.45 16.20
C ILE A 185 -2.95 7.82 17.58
N LEU A 186 -4.15 7.34 17.89
CA LEU A 186 -4.76 7.43 19.22
C LEU A 186 -4.90 6.01 19.81
N PRO A 187 -4.02 5.61 20.73
CA PRO A 187 -4.16 4.37 21.45
C PRO A 187 -5.35 4.43 22.42
N ILE A 188 -6.12 3.36 22.48
CA ILE A 188 -7.29 3.24 23.35
C ILE A 188 -7.16 1.94 24.14
N ALA A 189 -6.98 2.03 25.45
CA ALA A 189 -7.03 0.90 26.36
C ALA A 189 -8.49 0.54 26.67
N THR A 190 -8.94 -0.59 26.14
CA THR A 190 -10.31 -1.09 26.31
C THR A 190 -10.40 -2.08 27.48
N CYS A 191 -11.62 -2.33 27.95
CA CYS A 191 -11.92 -3.26 29.04
C CYS A 191 -11.19 -2.90 30.34
N ILE A 192 -11.04 -1.60 30.61
CA ILE A 192 -10.36 -1.12 31.81
C ILE A 192 -11.14 -1.45 33.09
N ASP A 193 -12.44 -1.74 32.96
CA ASP A 193 -13.30 -2.19 34.04
C ASP A 193 -12.90 -3.55 34.62
N LEU A 194 -12.22 -4.40 33.84
CA LEU A 194 -11.60 -5.63 34.36
C LEU A 194 -10.50 -5.35 35.40
N TYR A 195 -10.03 -4.10 35.45
CA TYR A 195 -9.07 -3.59 36.43
C TYR A 195 -9.71 -2.71 37.50
N ASP A 196 -11.02 -2.48 37.50
CA ASP A 196 -11.67 -1.63 38.51
C ASP A 196 -11.65 -2.28 39.91
N ALA A 197 -11.57 -3.61 39.99
CA ALA A 197 -11.34 -4.33 41.24
C ALA A 197 -9.88 -4.29 41.73
N ARG A 198 -8.96 -3.78 40.90
CA ARG A 198 -7.52 -3.70 41.21
C ARG A 198 -7.15 -2.31 41.74
N PRO A 199 -6.02 -2.16 42.44
CA PRO A 199 -5.54 -0.86 42.89
C PRO A 199 -5.39 0.14 41.73
N ARG A 200 -5.68 1.42 41.98
CA ARG A 200 -5.59 2.50 40.98
C ARG A 200 -4.19 2.61 40.38
N GLU A 201 -3.19 2.25 41.16
CA GLU A 201 -1.78 2.21 40.78
C GLU A 201 -1.54 1.19 39.67
N GLU A 202 -2.16 0.01 39.72
CA GLU A 202 -2.05 -1.00 38.65
C GLU A 202 -2.67 -0.51 37.34
N LYS A 203 -3.88 0.08 37.41
CA LYS A 203 -4.56 0.66 36.25
C LYS A 203 -3.68 1.72 35.58
N THR A 204 -3.07 2.60 36.38
CA THR A 204 -2.16 3.64 35.88
C THR A 204 -0.89 3.03 35.28
N ALA A 205 -0.31 2.02 35.93
CA ALA A 205 0.89 1.34 35.46
C ALA A 205 0.68 0.64 34.10
N VAL A 206 -0.48 0.04 33.85
CA VAL A 206 -0.76 -0.58 32.53
C VAL A 206 -0.89 0.47 31.43
N LEU A 207 -1.55 1.60 31.69
CA LEU A 207 -1.64 2.69 30.73
C LEU A 207 -0.26 3.28 30.42
N GLU A 208 0.58 3.46 31.43
CA GLU A 208 1.96 3.87 31.27
C GLU A 208 2.77 2.85 30.46
N LYS A 209 2.54 1.55 30.70
CA LYS A 209 3.17 0.46 29.92
C LYS A 209 2.79 0.53 28.43
N ILE A 210 1.52 0.79 28.11
CA ILE A 210 1.04 0.98 26.73
C ILE A 210 1.70 2.22 26.12
N ASN A 211 1.70 3.36 26.81
CA ASN A 211 2.35 4.59 26.33
C ASN A 211 3.85 4.39 26.07
N ASN A 212 4.53 3.70 26.98
CA ASN A 212 5.93 3.35 26.84
C ASN A 212 6.18 2.45 25.63
N PHE A 213 5.28 1.51 25.31
CA PHE A 213 5.39 0.69 24.10
C PHE A 213 5.46 1.54 22.83
N PHE A 214 4.55 2.48 22.64
CA PHE A 214 4.56 3.36 21.48
C PHE A 214 5.79 4.29 21.47
N LYS A 215 6.17 4.84 22.62
CA LYS A 215 7.37 5.68 22.76
C LYS A 215 8.64 4.92 22.37
N PHE A 216 8.83 3.73 22.92
CA PHE A 216 10.00 2.89 22.63
C PHE A 216 10.00 2.40 21.18
N TYR A 217 8.85 2.13 20.58
CA TYR A 217 8.77 1.81 19.15
C TYR A 217 9.31 2.95 18.27
N LEU A 218 8.88 4.20 18.52
CA LEU A 218 9.37 5.37 17.76
C LEU A 218 10.88 5.61 17.99
N GLN A 219 11.33 5.46 19.23
CA GLN A 219 12.76 5.59 19.57
C GLN A 219 13.59 4.49 18.90
N TYR A 220 13.13 3.25 18.96
CA TYR A 220 13.76 2.10 18.31
C TYR A 220 13.92 2.33 16.81
N ARG A 221 12.84 2.74 16.12
CA ARG A 221 12.87 3.10 14.70
C ARG A 221 13.89 4.20 14.41
N THR A 222 13.89 5.27 15.21
CA THR A 222 14.79 6.42 15.03
C THR A 222 16.26 6.04 15.23
N ASN A 223 16.56 5.35 16.32
CA ASN A 223 17.92 4.90 16.65
C ASN A 223 18.47 3.96 15.57
N ARG A 224 17.61 3.05 15.08
CA ARG A 224 17.96 2.11 14.01
C ARG A 224 18.33 2.83 12.72
N ILE A 225 17.54 3.82 12.28
CA ILE A 225 17.86 4.62 11.09
C ILE A 225 19.18 5.39 11.29
N LYS A 226 19.40 5.98 12.47
CA LYS A 226 20.65 6.69 12.78
C LYS A 226 21.87 5.76 12.75
N GLN A 227 21.76 4.57 13.33
CA GLN A 227 22.83 3.57 13.34
C GLN A 227 23.20 3.12 11.92
N GLU A 228 22.22 2.92 11.04
CA GLU A 228 22.47 2.63 9.62
C GLU A 228 23.16 3.79 8.90
N MET A 229 22.73 5.04 9.16
CA MET A 229 23.40 6.22 8.62
C MET A 229 24.85 6.31 9.09
N GLU A 230 25.12 6.11 10.38
CA GLU A 230 26.47 6.07 10.95
C GLU A 230 27.32 4.97 10.32
N THR A 231 26.73 3.79 10.09
CA THR A 231 27.40 2.68 9.40
C THR A 231 27.83 3.09 7.99
N ILE A 232 26.96 3.76 7.22
CA ILE A 232 27.31 4.26 5.88
C ILE A 232 28.39 5.36 5.95
N HIS A 233 28.27 6.29 6.90
CA HIS A 233 29.26 7.36 7.10
C HIS A 233 30.64 6.84 7.53
N SER A 234 30.71 5.65 8.15
CA SER A 234 31.96 5.01 8.54
C SER A 234 32.73 4.39 7.36
N LEU A 235 32.10 4.24 6.19
CA LEU A 235 32.73 3.68 4.99
C LEU A 235 33.76 4.67 4.39
N GLN A 236 34.92 4.15 3.99
CA GLN A 236 36.00 4.96 3.38
C GLN A 236 35.56 5.64 2.08
N THR A 237 34.67 5.01 1.32
CA THR A 237 34.09 5.58 0.10
C THR A 237 32.58 5.34 0.10
N ILE A 238 31.82 6.40 -0.19
CA ILE A 238 30.35 6.36 -0.29
C ILE A 238 30.00 6.41 -1.78
N SER A 239 29.38 5.36 -2.30
CA SER A 239 28.85 5.34 -3.66
C SER A 239 27.62 6.25 -3.81
N SER A 240 27.25 6.62 -5.03
CA SER A 240 25.98 7.32 -5.30
C SER A 240 24.75 6.59 -4.76
N SER A 241 24.70 5.26 -4.90
CA SER A 241 23.62 4.44 -4.35
C SER A 241 23.49 4.58 -2.83
N LEU A 242 24.62 4.62 -2.11
CA LEU A 242 24.64 4.86 -0.67
C LEU A 242 24.30 6.32 -0.33
N SER A 243 24.67 7.28 -1.18
CA SER A 243 24.26 8.68 -1.03
C SER A 243 22.74 8.85 -1.16
N ASP A 244 22.11 8.20 -2.14
CA ASP A 244 20.66 8.22 -2.30
C ASP A 244 19.95 7.51 -1.14
N ARG A 245 20.56 6.45 -0.58
CA ARG A 245 20.10 5.82 0.66
C ARG A 245 20.16 6.78 1.85
N LEU A 246 21.24 7.54 2.02
CA LEU A 246 21.35 8.58 3.08
C LEU A 246 20.29 9.68 2.92
N LYS A 247 19.96 10.10 1.70
CA LYS A 247 18.85 11.05 1.44
C LYS A 247 17.51 10.45 1.86
N THR A 248 17.30 9.17 1.58
CA THR A 248 16.10 8.42 1.99
C THR A 248 16.03 8.35 3.52
N PHE A 249 17.12 8.02 4.21
CA PHE A 249 17.15 8.02 5.67
C PHE A 249 16.86 9.36 6.30
N THR A 250 17.45 10.42 5.75
CA THR A 250 17.17 11.78 6.18
C THR A 250 15.69 12.12 5.99
N ALA A 251 15.09 11.69 4.87
CA ALA A 251 13.65 11.83 4.65
C ALA A 251 12.82 11.07 5.70
N LEU A 252 13.17 9.82 6.01
CA LEU A 252 12.46 8.96 6.94
C LEU A 252 12.56 9.43 8.41
N LEU A 253 13.64 10.13 8.78
CA LEU A 253 13.79 10.77 10.09
C LEU A 253 12.97 12.06 10.21
N ASN A 254 12.72 12.74 9.09
CA ASN A 254 11.93 13.98 9.04
C ASN A 254 10.41 13.74 8.92
N ILE A 255 10.01 12.47 8.84
CA ILE A 255 8.60 12.08 8.84
C ILE A 255 7.99 12.34 10.22
N SER A 256 6.77 12.89 10.24
CA SER A 256 6.00 13.12 11.48
C SER A 256 5.03 11.98 11.74
N ILE A 257 5.26 11.23 12.82
CA ILE A 257 4.29 10.28 13.40
C ILE A 257 3.87 10.84 14.75
N GLN A 258 2.60 11.19 14.88
CA GLN A 258 2.02 11.72 16.10
C GLN A 258 1.28 10.60 16.82
N ILE A 259 1.76 10.24 18.01
CA ILE A 259 1.09 9.26 18.86
C ILE A 259 0.61 9.97 20.12
N GLU A 260 -0.70 9.97 20.32
CA GLU A 260 -1.34 10.61 21.46
C GLU A 260 -1.27 9.73 22.71
N PRO A 261 -1.38 10.32 23.91
CA PRO A 261 -1.48 9.55 25.15
C PRO A 261 -2.68 8.60 25.12
N CYS A 262 -2.44 7.36 25.53
CA CYS A 262 -3.45 6.30 25.59
C CYS A 262 -4.67 6.73 26.41
N GLN A 263 -5.85 6.60 25.83
CA GLN A 263 -7.13 6.86 26.50
C GLN A 263 -7.68 5.57 27.08
N SER A 264 -8.03 5.57 28.36
CA SER A 264 -8.66 4.42 28.99
C SER A 264 -10.18 4.50 28.89
N VAL A 265 -10.81 3.45 28.36
CA VAL A 265 -12.26 3.39 28.21
C VAL A 265 -12.84 2.09 28.72
N SER A 266 -14.07 2.17 29.25
CA SER A 266 -14.91 1.01 29.52
C SER A 266 -16.22 1.15 28.76
N SER A 267 -16.58 0.10 28.01
CA SER A 267 -17.91 0.00 27.41
C SER A 267 -18.99 -0.45 28.41
N VAL A 268 -18.58 -0.96 29.59
CA VAL A 268 -19.50 -1.42 30.63
C VAL A 268 -19.93 -0.26 31.53
N THR A 269 -18.95 0.50 32.02
CA THR A 269 -19.21 1.64 32.92
C THR A 269 -19.36 2.96 32.17
N PHE A 270 -19.12 2.97 30.84
CA PHE A 270 -19.01 4.17 30.01
C PHE A 270 -17.92 5.16 30.49
N GLN A 271 -17.03 4.73 31.39
CA GLN A 271 -15.92 5.54 31.86
C GLN A 271 -14.99 5.91 30.70
N GLY A 272 -14.56 7.17 30.66
CA GLY A 272 -13.58 7.68 29.69
C GLY A 272 -14.12 7.92 28.28
N ILE A 273 -15.36 7.54 27.97
CA ILE A 273 -15.95 7.74 26.63
C ILE A 273 -16.12 9.24 26.31
N GLU A 274 -16.54 10.05 27.27
CA GLU A 274 -16.69 11.50 27.05
C GLU A 274 -15.34 12.20 26.85
N ASP A 275 -14.32 11.79 27.60
CA ASP A 275 -12.95 12.30 27.44
C ASP A 275 -12.35 11.87 26.10
N LEU A 276 -12.63 10.63 25.65
CA LEU A 276 -12.28 10.14 24.32
C LEU A 276 -12.95 10.98 23.23
N ASN A 277 -14.27 11.23 23.33
CA ASN A 277 -15.00 12.08 22.37
C ASN A 277 -14.41 13.48 22.28
N ARG A 278 -14.13 14.11 23.42
CA ARG A 278 -13.51 15.43 23.48
C ARG A 278 -12.12 15.43 22.87
N THR A 279 -11.36 14.36 23.07
CA THR A 279 -10.01 14.19 22.52
C THR A 279 -10.07 14.05 21.00
N ILE A 280 -10.93 13.18 20.47
CA ILE A 280 -11.16 13.04 19.02
C ILE A 280 -11.56 14.40 18.41
N GLN A 281 -12.57 15.08 18.98
CA GLN A 281 -12.99 16.40 18.50
C GLN A 281 -11.85 17.41 18.51
N ARG A 282 -11.09 17.48 19.60
CA ARG A 282 -9.95 18.39 19.72
C ARG A 282 -8.94 18.15 18.60
N HIS A 283 -8.50 16.91 18.38
CA HIS A 283 -7.50 16.61 17.36
C HIS A 283 -8.00 16.92 15.95
N VAL A 284 -9.23 16.50 15.63
CA VAL A 284 -9.81 16.72 14.31
C VAL A 284 -9.95 18.23 14.01
N LEU A 285 -10.28 19.05 15.02
CA LEU A 285 -10.43 20.50 14.86
C LEU A 285 -9.10 21.27 14.86
N THR A 286 -8.10 20.86 15.66
CA THR A 286 -6.85 21.62 15.83
C THR A 286 -5.75 21.24 14.83
N GLN A 287 -5.73 20.01 14.35
CA GLN A 287 -4.65 19.48 13.51
C GLN A 287 -4.91 19.71 12.02
N LYS A 288 -4.96 20.98 11.61
CA LYS A 288 -5.26 21.38 10.22
C LYS A 288 -4.26 20.87 9.18
N SER A 289 -3.05 20.47 9.59
CA SER A 289 -2.06 19.85 8.68
C SER A 289 -2.41 18.40 8.34
N ILE A 290 -3.17 17.70 9.19
CA ILE A 290 -3.60 16.31 8.98
C ILE A 290 -5.04 16.28 8.47
N PHE A 291 -5.89 17.13 9.03
CA PHE A 291 -7.31 17.25 8.70
C PHE A 291 -7.65 18.62 8.08
N PRO A 292 -7.14 18.94 6.87
CA PRO A 292 -7.26 20.27 6.27
C PRO A 292 -8.70 20.63 5.88
N ASN A 293 -9.56 19.63 5.64
CA ASN A 293 -10.94 19.86 5.21
C ASN A 293 -11.92 20.02 6.37
N VAL A 294 -11.50 19.78 7.61
CA VAL A 294 -12.36 19.98 8.78
C VAL A 294 -12.61 21.47 8.94
N ASP A 295 -13.89 21.86 9.05
CA ASP A 295 -14.39 23.24 9.05
C ASP A 295 -14.21 24.02 7.73
N ARG A 296 -13.84 23.36 6.64
CA ARG A 296 -13.76 24.02 5.34
C ARG A 296 -15.16 24.46 4.90
N ILE A 297 -15.32 25.76 4.66
CA ILE A 297 -16.55 26.29 4.07
C ILE A 297 -16.52 25.97 2.58
N LEU A 298 -17.37 25.03 2.16
CA LEU A 298 -17.51 24.66 0.76
C LEU A 298 -18.49 25.60 0.04
N PRO A 299 -18.19 26.05 -1.19
CA PRO A 299 -19.16 26.75 -2.02
C PRO A 299 -20.39 25.89 -2.29
N THR A 300 -21.57 26.49 -2.46
CA THR A 300 -22.83 25.74 -2.73
C THR A 300 -22.70 24.79 -3.92
N LEU A 301 -22.04 25.23 -4.99
CA LEU A 301 -21.81 24.41 -6.18
C LEU A 301 -20.96 23.16 -5.92
N TRP A 302 -20.08 23.19 -4.90
CA TRP A 302 -19.33 22.00 -4.47
C TRP A 302 -20.20 21.03 -3.70
N ALA A 303 -21.08 21.54 -2.83
CA ALA A 303 -22.06 20.69 -2.16
C ALA A 303 -22.99 19.99 -3.16
N GLU A 304 -23.45 20.70 -4.19
CA GLU A 304 -24.23 20.11 -5.29
C GLU A 304 -23.44 19.06 -6.07
N ALA A 305 -22.14 19.29 -6.30
CA ALA A 305 -21.27 18.30 -6.94
C ALA A 305 -21.09 17.06 -6.05
N ASN A 306 -20.94 17.23 -4.75
CA ASN A 306 -20.85 16.12 -3.79
C ASN A 306 -22.14 15.29 -3.76
N GLU A 307 -23.30 15.94 -3.64
CA GLU A 307 -24.61 15.28 -3.71
C GLU A 307 -24.81 14.54 -5.04
N TYR A 308 -24.35 15.13 -6.14
CA TYR A 308 -24.38 14.46 -7.43
C TYR A 308 -23.52 13.21 -7.45
N VAL A 309 -22.28 13.28 -6.95
CA VAL A 309 -21.38 12.11 -6.88
C VAL A 309 -21.95 11.01 -6.01
N GLU A 310 -22.58 11.35 -4.88
CA GLU A 310 -23.30 10.38 -4.04
C GLU A 310 -24.47 9.76 -4.80
N SER A 311 -25.29 10.56 -5.49
CA SER A 311 -26.41 10.04 -6.30
C SER A 311 -25.97 9.17 -7.48
N LEU A 312 -24.76 9.40 -8.03
CA LEU A 312 -24.19 8.56 -9.09
C LEU A 312 -23.99 7.12 -8.61
N ALA A 313 -23.65 6.91 -7.34
CA ALA A 313 -23.46 5.57 -6.77
C ALA A 313 -24.75 4.74 -6.78
N ASP A 314 -25.92 5.38 -6.73
CA ASP A 314 -27.23 4.71 -6.72
C ASP A 314 -27.74 4.39 -8.12
N VAL A 315 -27.33 5.18 -9.12
CA VAL A 315 -27.75 5.00 -10.51
C VAL A 315 -26.88 3.97 -11.24
N LEU A 316 -25.61 3.88 -10.86
CA LEU A 316 -24.69 2.93 -11.50
C LEU A 316 -24.98 1.49 -11.04
N PRO A 317 -24.91 0.51 -11.96
CA PRO A 317 -25.16 -0.89 -11.59
C PRO A 317 -24.07 -1.48 -10.69
N VAL A 318 -22.89 -0.87 -10.73
CA VAL A 318 -21.75 -1.11 -9.84
C VAL A 318 -21.20 0.28 -9.44
N PRO A 319 -21.00 0.58 -8.15
CA PRO A 319 -20.65 1.92 -7.69
C PRO A 319 -19.15 2.22 -7.88
N TYR A 320 -18.64 2.05 -9.09
CA TYR A 320 -17.31 2.49 -9.50
C TYR A 320 -17.33 3.09 -10.90
N ILE A 321 -16.35 3.93 -11.20
CA ILE A 321 -16.22 4.60 -12.49
C ILE A 321 -14.75 4.92 -12.78
N LEU A 322 -14.33 4.78 -14.04
CA LEU A 322 -12.98 5.18 -14.46
C LEU A 322 -12.82 6.70 -14.40
N TRP A 323 -11.61 7.17 -14.12
CA TRP A 323 -11.32 8.60 -13.91
C TRP A 323 -11.83 9.50 -15.02
N GLY A 324 -11.51 9.21 -16.29
CA GLY A 324 -11.96 10.03 -17.42
C GLY A 324 -13.48 10.17 -17.49
N ASN A 325 -14.21 9.08 -17.23
CA ASN A 325 -15.68 9.11 -17.22
C ASN A 325 -16.24 9.83 -15.99
N PHE A 326 -15.58 9.69 -14.84
CA PHE A 326 -15.92 10.44 -13.64
C PHE A 326 -15.78 11.94 -13.89
N THR A 327 -14.63 12.37 -14.42
CA THR A 327 -14.38 13.78 -14.74
C THR A 327 -15.38 14.30 -15.76
N ASP A 328 -15.64 13.55 -16.84
CA ASP A 328 -16.58 13.98 -17.89
C ASP A 328 -18.01 14.14 -17.35
N ARG A 329 -18.47 13.26 -16.46
CA ARG A 329 -19.80 13.34 -15.84
C ARG A 329 -19.93 14.52 -14.89
N VAL A 330 -18.92 14.77 -14.05
CA VAL A 330 -18.96 15.89 -13.09
C VAL A 330 -18.81 17.22 -13.83
N ILE A 331 -17.89 17.31 -14.79
CA ILE A 331 -17.68 18.50 -15.62
C ILE A 331 -18.90 18.78 -16.50
N GLY A 332 -19.48 17.76 -17.13
CA GLY A 332 -20.66 17.92 -17.97
C GLY A 332 -21.87 18.48 -17.20
N LYS A 333 -22.00 18.15 -15.91
CA LYS A 333 -23.11 18.63 -15.07
C LYS A 333 -22.85 20.01 -14.45
N HIS A 334 -21.62 20.28 -13.98
CA HIS A 334 -21.33 21.47 -13.17
C HIS A 334 -20.34 22.45 -13.81
N GLY A 335 -19.69 22.11 -14.93
CA GLY A 335 -18.71 22.97 -15.62
C GLY A 335 -17.37 23.16 -14.88
N LEU A 336 -17.09 22.36 -13.84
CA LEU A 336 -15.98 22.58 -12.90
C LEU A 336 -14.68 21.84 -13.29
N SER A 337 -14.21 22.01 -14.51
CA SER A 337 -13.01 21.31 -15.00
C SER A 337 -11.74 21.60 -14.18
N HIS A 338 -11.54 22.84 -13.77
CA HIS A 338 -10.37 23.27 -13.01
C HIS A 338 -10.41 22.86 -11.53
N LEU A 339 -11.58 22.51 -10.98
CA LEU A 339 -11.76 22.14 -9.57
C LEU A 339 -11.96 20.64 -9.36
N ILE A 340 -11.98 19.83 -10.43
CA ILE A 340 -12.33 18.41 -10.34
C ILE A 340 -11.42 17.63 -9.38
N ASN A 341 -10.12 17.94 -9.38
CA ASN A 341 -9.17 17.32 -8.46
C ASN A 341 -9.49 17.71 -7.01
N ASP A 342 -9.77 18.99 -6.74
CA ASP A 342 -10.03 19.45 -5.38
C ASP A 342 -11.35 18.91 -4.82
N ILE A 343 -12.39 18.83 -5.66
CA ILE A 343 -13.67 18.21 -5.31
C ILE A 343 -13.46 16.72 -4.99
N THR A 344 -12.72 16.02 -5.85
CA THR A 344 -12.41 14.61 -5.65
C THR A 344 -11.63 14.39 -4.36
N MET A 345 -10.58 15.19 -4.11
CA MET A 345 -9.78 15.06 -2.90
C MET A 345 -10.61 15.37 -1.65
N SER A 346 -11.51 16.36 -1.69
CA SER A 346 -12.44 16.61 -0.58
C SER A 346 -13.30 15.37 -0.27
N LEU A 347 -13.90 14.75 -1.29
CA LEU A 347 -14.72 13.54 -1.13
C LEU A 347 -13.90 12.32 -0.67
N TYR A 348 -12.65 12.22 -1.12
CA TYR A 348 -11.72 11.17 -0.74
C TYR A 348 -11.30 11.31 0.73
N ASP A 349 -10.93 12.52 1.16
CA ASP A 349 -10.52 12.81 2.54
C ASP A 349 -11.70 12.65 3.53
N GLU A 350 -12.94 12.85 3.07
CA GLU A 350 -14.17 12.53 3.83
C GLU A 350 -14.48 11.02 3.90
N GLY A 351 -13.76 10.19 3.13
CA GLY A 351 -13.98 8.74 3.01
C GLY A 351 -15.23 8.37 2.22
N LYS A 352 -15.83 9.32 1.48
CA LYS A 352 -17.04 9.10 0.68
C LYS A 352 -16.75 8.37 -0.62
N ILE A 353 -15.58 8.60 -1.20
CA ILE A 353 -15.08 7.91 -2.37
C ILE A 353 -13.69 7.35 -2.10
N LEU A 354 -13.28 6.36 -2.90
CA LEU A 354 -11.91 5.85 -2.89
C LEU A 354 -11.34 5.99 -4.29
N VAL A 355 -10.20 6.67 -4.41
CA VAL A 355 -9.50 6.85 -5.68
C VAL A 355 -8.29 5.94 -5.69
N LEU A 356 -8.22 5.05 -6.67
CA LEU A 356 -7.09 4.14 -6.84
C LEU A 356 -6.37 4.46 -8.14
N ASN A 357 -5.05 4.54 -8.05
CA ASN A 357 -4.18 4.71 -9.20
C ASN A 357 -3.67 3.35 -9.67
N GLU A 358 -3.64 3.13 -10.97
CA GLU A 358 -2.95 1.97 -11.50
C GLU A 358 -1.43 2.21 -11.44
N VAL A 359 -0.71 1.36 -10.70
CA VAL A 359 0.74 1.47 -10.43
C VAL A 359 1.54 1.84 -11.68
N GLY A 360 2.29 2.94 -11.72
CA GLY A 360 3.14 3.25 -12.88
C GLY A 360 2.38 3.62 -14.16
N THR A 361 1.11 4.00 -14.07
CA THR A 361 0.37 4.69 -15.14
C THR A 361 -0.31 5.95 -14.59
N GLN A 362 -0.99 6.70 -15.44
CA GLN A 362 -1.85 7.81 -15.02
C GLN A 362 -3.32 7.41 -14.84
N ASP A 363 -3.67 6.16 -15.16
CA ASP A 363 -5.04 5.66 -15.06
C ASP A 363 -5.48 5.61 -13.60
N ARG A 364 -6.73 6.01 -13.36
CA ARG A 364 -7.36 5.94 -12.04
C ARG A 364 -8.77 5.40 -12.13
N VAL A 365 -9.22 4.80 -11.04
CA VAL A 365 -10.61 4.40 -10.83
C VAL A 365 -11.13 5.05 -9.56
N VAL A 366 -12.39 5.46 -9.59
CA VAL A 366 -13.10 6.03 -8.45
C VAL A 366 -14.17 5.03 -8.03
N PHE A 367 -14.05 4.50 -6.82
CA PHE A 367 -15.11 3.77 -6.16
C PHE A 367 -15.98 4.77 -5.40
N LEU A 368 -17.24 4.89 -5.84
CA LEU A 368 -18.21 5.85 -5.29
C LEU A 368 -18.84 5.37 -3.98
N ARG A 369 -18.64 4.08 -3.64
CA ARG A 369 -19.09 3.49 -2.38
C ARG A 369 -17.97 2.60 -1.82
N PRO A 370 -17.03 3.17 -1.04
CA PRO A 370 -15.91 2.42 -0.46
C PRO A 370 -16.36 1.24 0.41
N SER A 371 -17.45 1.38 1.16
CA SER A 371 -18.02 0.29 1.97
C SER A 371 -18.43 -0.94 1.16
N TRP A 372 -19.01 -0.73 -0.02
CA TRP A 372 -19.34 -1.83 -0.93
C TRP A 372 -18.10 -2.55 -1.44
N LEU A 373 -17.02 -1.81 -1.74
CA LEU A 373 -15.75 -2.43 -2.11
C LEU A 373 -15.17 -3.26 -0.96
N VAL A 374 -15.27 -2.74 0.26
CA VAL A 374 -14.86 -3.46 1.48
C VAL A 374 -15.64 -4.78 1.61
N ASP A 375 -16.96 -4.77 1.41
CA ASP A 375 -17.79 -5.98 1.45
C ASP A 375 -17.36 -7.02 0.39
N LEU A 376 -17.01 -6.58 -0.82
CA LEU A 376 -16.47 -7.46 -1.86
C LEU A 376 -15.13 -8.09 -1.43
N LEU A 377 -14.22 -7.28 -0.89
CA LEU A 377 -12.93 -7.77 -0.40
C LEU A 377 -13.11 -8.72 0.77
N TYR A 378 -14.04 -8.46 1.69
CA TYR A 378 -14.38 -9.39 2.78
C TYR A 378 -14.99 -10.68 2.27
N GLY A 379 -15.83 -10.64 1.23
CA GLY A 379 -16.35 -11.86 0.61
C GLY A 379 -15.25 -12.77 0.07
N LEU A 380 -14.15 -12.17 -0.41
CA LEU A 380 -13.04 -12.89 -1.04
C LEU A 380 -11.92 -13.28 -0.06
N PHE A 381 -11.49 -12.39 0.84
CA PHE A 381 -10.31 -12.55 1.68
C PHE A 381 -10.64 -12.96 3.11
N ARG A 382 -11.47 -13.99 3.28
CA ARG A 382 -11.94 -14.40 4.60
C ARG A 382 -10.89 -15.22 5.36
N HIS A 383 -10.80 -14.98 6.67
CA HIS A 383 -9.99 -15.78 7.59
C HIS A 383 -10.43 -17.26 7.67
N ASP A 384 -11.71 -17.55 7.44
CA ASP A 384 -12.30 -18.89 7.48
C ASP A 384 -12.50 -19.51 6.08
N MET A 385 -11.95 -18.86 5.03
CA MET A 385 -12.14 -19.27 3.63
C MET A 385 -11.73 -20.72 3.37
N THR A 386 -10.55 -21.11 3.85
CA THR A 386 -9.94 -22.41 3.57
C THR A 386 -10.41 -23.52 4.51
N THR A 387 -11.13 -23.19 5.58
CA THR A 387 -11.51 -24.12 6.64
C THR A 387 -13.00 -24.46 6.60
N THR A 388 -13.85 -23.51 6.94
CA THR A 388 -15.28 -23.75 7.17
C THR A 388 -16.19 -23.04 6.19
N TYR A 389 -15.73 -21.97 5.55
CA TYR A 389 -16.61 -21.15 4.71
C TYR A 389 -16.98 -21.85 3.39
N LEU A 390 -16.03 -22.51 2.73
CA LEU A 390 -16.30 -23.29 1.51
C LEU A 390 -16.91 -24.66 1.85
N ASP A 391 -18.07 -24.64 2.48
CA ASP A 391 -18.87 -25.82 2.85
C ASP A 391 -20.28 -25.65 2.26
N TYR A 392 -20.62 -26.51 1.30
CA TYR A 392 -21.85 -26.38 0.50
C TYR A 392 -23.10 -26.50 1.36
N ASP A 393 -23.10 -27.45 2.30
CA ASP A 393 -24.26 -27.75 3.14
C ASP A 393 -24.45 -26.71 4.24
N LYS A 394 -23.35 -26.12 4.73
CA LYS A 394 -23.40 -25.12 5.80
C LYS A 394 -23.64 -23.69 5.30
N ASN A 395 -23.37 -23.41 4.03
CA ASN A 395 -23.54 -22.09 3.43
C ASN A 395 -24.53 -22.13 2.28
N GLU A 396 -25.79 -21.83 2.60
CA GLU A 396 -26.91 -21.74 1.65
C GLU A 396 -26.64 -20.79 0.46
N ILE A 397 -25.68 -19.88 0.58
CA ILE A 397 -25.28 -18.96 -0.49
C ILE A 397 -24.89 -19.70 -1.78
N PHE A 398 -24.30 -20.89 -1.68
CA PHE A 398 -23.83 -21.67 -2.83
C PHE A 398 -24.99 -22.39 -3.53
N SER A 399 -25.95 -22.91 -2.76
CA SER A 399 -27.17 -23.50 -3.32
C SER A 399 -28.08 -22.42 -3.95
N LEU A 400 -28.22 -21.26 -3.30
CA LEU A 400 -28.96 -20.09 -3.82
C LEU A 400 -28.33 -19.51 -5.10
N SER A 401 -27.03 -19.70 -5.31
CA SER A 401 -26.31 -19.21 -6.49
C SER A 401 -26.49 -20.09 -7.74
N ASN A 402 -27.28 -21.17 -7.62
CA ASN A 402 -27.54 -22.19 -8.64
C ASN A 402 -26.28 -22.93 -9.11
N ILE A 403 -25.32 -23.17 -8.21
CA ILE A 403 -24.16 -24.03 -8.51
C ILE A 403 -24.48 -25.44 -8.01
N PRO A 404 -24.48 -26.47 -8.87
CA PRO A 404 -24.62 -27.86 -8.44
C PRO A 404 -23.49 -28.25 -7.49
N GLU A 405 -23.78 -29.03 -6.45
CA GLU A 405 -22.80 -29.44 -5.44
C GLU A 405 -21.53 -30.06 -6.06
N SER A 406 -21.70 -30.96 -7.05
CA SER A 406 -20.58 -31.59 -7.75
C SER A 406 -19.65 -30.57 -8.43
N THR A 407 -20.23 -29.52 -9.02
CA THR A 407 -19.49 -28.43 -9.67
C THR A 407 -18.80 -27.55 -8.61
N PHE A 408 -19.50 -27.24 -7.51
CA PHE A 408 -18.93 -26.52 -6.38
C PHE A 408 -17.71 -27.24 -5.80
N GLN A 409 -17.78 -28.56 -5.58
CA GLN A 409 -16.65 -29.33 -5.05
C GLN A 409 -15.45 -29.29 -6.01
N GLY A 410 -15.70 -29.29 -7.32
CA GLY A 410 -14.69 -29.05 -8.35
C GLY A 410 -14.01 -27.69 -8.17
N TYR A 411 -14.79 -26.60 -8.16
CA TYR A 411 -14.26 -25.24 -7.97
C TYR A 411 -13.54 -25.06 -6.64
N LYS A 412 -14.09 -25.61 -5.55
CA LYS A 412 -13.46 -25.61 -4.22
C LYS A 412 -12.09 -26.28 -4.27
N LYS A 413 -12.00 -27.46 -4.88
CA LYS A 413 -10.73 -28.19 -5.00
C LYS A 413 -9.71 -27.37 -5.81
N GLU A 414 -10.11 -26.82 -6.95
CA GLU A 414 -9.24 -26.00 -7.79
C GLU A 414 -8.74 -24.75 -7.07
N PHE A 415 -9.63 -24.08 -6.33
CA PHE A 415 -9.29 -22.89 -5.56
C PHE A 415 -8.33 -23.20 -4.41
N LEU A 416 -8.62 -24.22 -3.60
CA LEU A 416 -7.79 -24.58 -2.44
C LEU A 416 -6.43 -25.18 -2.82
N GLN A 417 -6.35 -25.89 -3.96
CA GLN A 417 -5.10 -26.55 -4.39
C GLN A 417 -4.22 -25.63 -5.25
N PHE A 418 -4.82 -24.76 -6.06
CA PHE A 418 -4.10 -24.01 -7.09
C PHE A 418 -4.36 -22.50 -7.06
N GLY A 419 -5.03 -21.98 -6.03
CA GLY A 419 -5.44 -20.57 -5.97
C GLY A 419 -6.33 -20.15 -7.14
N LEU A 420 -6.97 -21.12 -7.81
CA LEU A 420 -7.69 -20.92 -9.06
C LEU A 420 -9.18 -20.66 -8.78
N LEU A 421 -9.59 -19.41 -8.90
CA LEU A 421 -10.95 -18.97 -8.61
C LEU A 421 -11.80 -18.93 -9.88
N HIS A 422 -12.85 -19.75 -9.93
CA HIS A 422 -13.85 -19.70 -10.99
C HIS A 422 -14.81 -18.52 -10.82
N SER A 423 -15.25 -17.92 -11.91
CA SER A 423 -16.15 -16.76 -11.97
C SER A 423 -17.50 -17.03 -11.30
N ASP A 424 -18.06 -18.23 -11.44
CA ASP A 424 -19.28 -18.62 -10.73
C ASP A 424 -19.09 -18.75 -9.21
N LEU A 425 -17.94 -19.27 -8.77
CA LEU A 425 -17.64 -19.34 -7.34
C LEU A 425 -17.51 -17.92 -6.80
N LEU A 426 -16.77 -17.03 -7.47
CA LEU A 426 -16.67 -15.61 -7.12
C LEU A 426 -18.04 -14.93 -7.06
N ARG A 427 -18.90 -15.18 -8.06
CA ARG A 427 -20.28 -14.67 -8.08
C ARG A 427 -21.07 -15.12 -6.85
N SER A 428 -20.83 -16.33 -6.36
CA SER A 428 -21.47 -16.85 -5.15
C SER A 428 -20.90 -16.19 -3.90
N LEU A 429 -19.58 -15.94 -3.85
CA LEU A 429 -18.95 -15.19 -2.74
C LEU A 429 -19.50 -13.76 -2.63
N TRP A 430 -19.87 -13.16 -3.76
CA TRP A 430 -20.46 -11.83 -3.85
C TRP A 430 -21.98 -11.84 -4.03
N PHE A 431 -22.63 -12.94 -3.68
CA PHE A 431 -24.08 -13.04 -3.77
C PHE A 431 -24.73 -11.96 -2.89
N GLY A 432 -25.67 -11.22 -3.48
CA GLY A 432 -26.32 -10.07 -2.86
C GLY A 432 -25.59 -8.73 -3.01
N LEU A 433 -24.31 -8.72 -3.40
CA LEU A 433 -23.55 -7.49 -3.67
C LEU A 433 -23.57 -7.08 -5.15
N LEU A 434 -23.91 -8.03 -6.05
CA LEU A 434 -24.00 -7.81 -7.48
C LEU A 434 -25.45 -7.96 -7.97
N HIS A 435 -26.04 -6.86 -8.46
CA HIS A 435 -27.41 -6.87 -8.99
C HIS A 435 -27.51 -7.54 -10.38
N LYS A 436 -26.45 -7.49 -11.19
CA LYS A 436 -26.45 -8.05 -12.55
C LYS A 436 -25.16 -8.78 -12.89
N LYS A 437 -25.29 -9.95 -13.52
CA LYS A 437 -24.17 -10.83 -13.91
C LYS A 437 -23.24 -10.19 -14.94
N GLU A 438 -23.79 -9.36 -15.83
CA GLU A 438 -23.07 -8.72 -16.93
C GLU A 438 -21.93 -7.78 -16.48
N HIS A 439 -21.95 -7.31 -15.24
CA HIS A 439 -20.92 -6.42 -14.70
C HIS A 439 -19.79 -7.13 -13.96
N LEU A 440 -19.92 -8.45 -13.72
CA LEU A 440 -18.94 -9.21 -12.94
C LEU A 440 -17.53 -9.10 -13.53
N ASN A 441 -17.37 -9.38 -14.82
CA ASN A 441 -16.05 -9.42 -15.45
C ASN A 441 -15.40 -8.03 -15.53
N HIS A 442 -16.19 -6.98 -15.72
CA HIS A 442 -15.71 -5.60 -15.71
C HIS A 442 -15.22 -5.17 -14.32
N LEU A 443 -16.02 -5.44 -13.29
CA LEU A 443 -15.63 -5.19 -11.90
C LEU A 443 -14.39 -6.00 -11.54
N TRP A 444 -14.38 -7.29 -11.89
CA TRP A 444 -13.30 -8.18 -11.54
C TRP A 444 -11.99 -7.74 -12.18
N LEU A 445 -12.01 -7.37 -13.46
CA LEU A 445 -10.85 -6.79 -14.15
C LEU A 445 -10.40 -5.45 -13.52
N ALA A 446 -11.33 -4.59 -13.08
CA ALA A 446 -10.96 -3.37 -12.35
C ALA A 446 -10.24 -3.70 -11.03
N MET A 447 -10.73 -4.69 -10.27
CA MET A 447 -10.04 -5.12 -9.05
C MET A 447 -8.65 -5.72 -9.35
N MET A 448 -8.50 -6.49 -10.41
CA MET A 448 -7.19 -7.00 -10.84
C MET A 448 -6.21 -5.88 -11.19
N ARG A 449 -6.66 -4.85 -11.92
CA ARG A 449 -5.82 -3.73 -12.37
C ARG A 449 -5.43 -2.78 -11.23
N PHE A 450 -6.39 -2.39 -10.40
CA PHE A 450 -6.22 -1.29 -9.45
C PHE A 450 -5.94 -1.78 -8.02
N LEU A 451 -6.41 -2.97 -7.63
CA LEU A 451 -6.14 -3.55 -6.31
C LEU A 451 -5.06 -4.66 -6.37
N LEU A 452 -4.71 -5.13 -7.57
CA LEU A 452 -3.65 -6.13 -7.78
C LEU A 452 -3.87 -7.42 -6.99
N ILE A 453 -5.13 -7.88 -6.91
CA ILE A 453 -5.51 -9.03 -6.08
C ILE A 453 -5.57 -10.37 -6.84
N ALA A 454 -5.67 -10.33 -8.16
CA ALA A 454 -5.78 -11.51 -9.01
C ALA A 454 -5.37 -11.20 -10.45
N TYR A 455 -5.17 -12.23 -11.28
CA TYR A 455 -5.00 -12.06 -12.73
C TYR A 455 -5.74 -13.18 -13.48
N PRO A 456 -6.24 -12.93 -14.71
CA PRO A 456 -7.04 -13.92 -15.43
C PRO A 456 -6.15 -15.05 -15.97
N LYS A 457 -6.64 -16.29 -15.91
CA LYS A 457 -5.95 -17.47 -16.47
C LYS A 457 -6.23 -17.56 -17.98
N ILE A 458 -5.59 -16.70 -18.75
CA ILE A 458 -5.70 -16.62 -20.22
C ILE A 458 -4.32 -16.51 -20.86
N SER A 459 -4.24 -16.65 -22.18
CA SER A 459 -2.97 -16.45 -22.89
C SER A 459 -2.49 -15.00 -22.78
N LYS A 460 -1.17 -14.78 -22.87
CA LYS A 460 -0.60 -13.42 -22.81
C LYS A 460 -1.12 -12.50 -23.92
N ALA A 461 -1.38 -13.05 -25.12
CA ALA A 461 -1.99 -12.31 -26.22
C ALA A 461 -3.42 -11.87 -25.91
N GLN A 462 -4.26 -12.76 -25.38
CA GLN A 462 -5.62 -12.42 -24.91
C GLN A 462 -5.57 -11.40 -23.77
N LEU A 463 -4.61 -11.53 -22.85
CA LEU A 463 -4.43 -10.58 -21.76
C LEU A 463 -4.05 -9.18 -22.26
N LYS A 464 -3.12 -9.09 -23.22
CA LYS A 464 -2.78 -7.81 -23.86
C LYS A 464 -4.01 -7.21 -24.53
N HIS A 465 -4.76 -8.00 -25.29
CA HIS A 465 -6.01 -7.56 -25.92
C HIS A 465 -7.00 -7.02 -24.89
N LEU A 466 -7.21 -7.77 -23.80
CA LEU A 466 -8.11 -7.42 -22.71
C LEU A 466 -7.76 -6.08 -22.06
N LEU A 467 -6.48 -5.80 -21.86
CA LEU A 467 -6.00 -4.56 -21.27
C LEU A 467 -6.04 -3.38 -22.24
N HIS A 468 -5.75 -3.61 -23.55
CA HIS A 468 -5.76 -2.56 -24.57
C HIS A 468 -7.18 -2.07 -24.93
N ILE A 469 -8.20 -2.93 -24.88
CA ILE A 469 -9.61 -2.55 -25.14
C ILE A 469 -10.07 -1.38 -24.23
N GLN A 470 -9.42 -1.17 -23.08
CA GLN A 470 -9.86 -0.20 -22.07
C GLN A 470 -9.04 1.10 -22.01
N THR A 471 -7.93 1.21 -22.73
CA THR A 471 -7.10 2.42 -22.75
C THR A 471 -7.34 3.17 -24.06
N PRO A 472 -8.05 4.31 -24.06
CA PRO A 472 -8.16 5.14 -25.24
C PRO A 472 -6.78 5.69 -25.61
N ASP A 473 -6.37 5.52 -26.87
CA ASP A 473 -5.06 5.94 -27.36
C ASP A 473 -4.95 7.48 -27.32
N PRO A 474 -4.11 8.07 -26.45
CA PRO A 474 -4.02 9.52 -26.27
C PRO A 474 -3.43 10.26 -27.49
N CYS A 475 -2.88 9.52 -28.46
CA CYS A 475 -2.29 10.08 -29.68
C CYS A 475 -3.27 10.23 -30.86
N SER A 476 -4.54 9.82 -30.73
CA SER A 476 -5.56 9.99 -31.77
C SER A 476 -6.11 11.43 -31.81
N LYS A 477 -5.24 12.41 -32.07
CA LYS A 477 -5.60 13.80 -32.31
C LYS A 477 -6.18 13.94 -33.71
N GLY A 478 -7.50 13.83 -33.88
CA GLY A 478 -8.13 14.31 -35.12
C GLY A 478 -9.50 13.78 -35.49
N GLU A 479 -9.94 12.65 -34.93
CA GLU A 479 -11.25 12.12 -35.27
C GLU A 479 -12.25 12.40 -34.16
N LYS A 480 -13.45 12.85 -34.57
CA LYS A 480 -14.57 13.23 -33.71
C LYS A 480 -14.66 12.27 -32.53
N LYS A 481 -14.59 12.81 -31.31
CA LYS A 481 -14.91 12.16 -30.04
C LYS A 481 -16.29 11.48 -30.17
N ILE A 482 -16.32 10.24 -30.65
CA ILE A 482 -17.48 9.38 -30.55
C ILE A 482 -17.41 8.80 -29.15
N GLU A 483 -18.37 9.18 -28.34
CA GLU A 483 -18.74 8.55 -27.08
C GLU A 483 -18.79 7.01 -27.25
N ARG A 484 -17.73 6.32 -26.82
CA ARG A 484 -17.67 4.86 -26.71
C ARG A 484 -16.88 4.58 -25.44
N PHE A 485 -17.43 4.66 -24.23
CA PHE A 485 -18.52 3.90 -23.58
C PHE A 485 -18.85 4.68 -22.28
N ILE A 486 -20.05 4.75 -21.67
CA ILE A 486 -21.22 3.87 -21.57
C ILE A 486 -22.48 4.76 -21.61
N ASP A 487 -23.13 4.83 -22.76
CA ASP A 487 -24.59 4.79 -22.83
C ASP A 487 -24.94 3.44 -23.47
N VAL A 488 -25.67 2.59 -22.74
CA VAL A 488 -25.76 1.13 -22.94
C VAL A 488 -26.46 0.73 -24.26
N LYS A 489 -26.91 1.68 -25.08
CA LYS A 489 -27.94 1.42 -26.11
C LYS A 489 -27.52 1.45 -27.59
N GLN A 490 -26.32 1.86 -28.01
CA GLN A 490 -26.16 2.26 -29.44
C GLN A 490 -25.15 1.53 -30.34
N ASN A 491 -24.44 0.47 -29.92
CA ASN A 491 -23.76 -0.39 -30.91
C ASN A 491 -23.54 -1.85 -30.43
N PRO A 492 -24.24 -2.84 -30.99
CA PRO A 492 -24.14 -4.25 -30.60
C PRO A 492 -23.05 -5.07 -31.33
N ASP A 493 -22.56 -4.64 -32.51
CA ASP A 493 -21.80 -5.54 -33.41
C ASP A 493 -20.28 -5.62 -33.18
N VAL A 494 -19.71 -4.85 -32.23
CA VAL A 494 -18.27 -4.93 -31.87
C VAL A 494 -18.08 -5.03 -30.35
N ARG A 495 -19.01 -5.72 -29.68
CA ARG A 495 -18.84 -6.09 -28.27
C ARG A 495 -18.02 -7.37 -28.20
N GLU A 496 -16.69 -7.26 -28.28
CA GLU A 496 -15.88 -8.36 -27.76
C GLU A 496 -16.10 -8.42 -26.25
N GLU A 497 -16.99 -9.32 -25.85
CA GLU A 497 -17.38 -9.50 -24.47
C GLU A 497 -16.16 -9.99 -23.68
N ILE A 498 -15.73 -9.20 -22.70
CA ILE A 498 -14.66 -9.56 -21.79
C ILE A 498 -15.09 -10.82 -21.04
N LYS A 499 -14.55 -11.97 -21.42
CA LYS A 499 -14.84 -13.27 -20.80
C LYS A 499 -13.57 -14.00 -20.43
N PHE A 500 -13.49 -14.34 -19.15
CA PHE A 500 -12.57 -15.32 -18.62
C PHE A 500 -13.26 -16.01 -17.44
N ASP A 501 -13.22 -17.33 -17.43
CA ASP A 501 -13.94 -18.11 -16.41
C ASP A 501 -13.11 -18.29 -15.14
N TYR A 502 -11.80 -18.11 -15.24
CA TYR A 502 -10.86 -18.38 -14.16
C TYR A 502 -9.87 -17.24 -13.95
N ALA A 503 -9.58 -16.99 -12.68
CA ALA A 503 -8.52 -16.10 -12.24
C ALA A 503 -7.63 -16.80 -11.21
N ILE A 504 -6.34 -16.48 -11.21
CA ILE A 504 -5.43 -16.90 -10.15
C ILE A 504 -5.41 -15.80 -9.08
N VAL A 505 -5.65 -16.17 -7.83
CA VAL A 505 -5.60 -15.30 -6.66
C VAL A 505 -4.35 -15.64 -5.86
N PRO A 506 -3.24 -14.89 -6.01
CA PRO A 506 -1.94 -15.32 -5.48
C PRO A 506 -1.90 -15.57 -3.97
N TYR A 507 -2.70 -14.81 -3.21
CA TYR A 507 -2.85 -14.99 -1.76
C TYR A 507 -3.24 -16.43 -1.37
N TYR A 508 -4.05 -17.10 -2.20
CA TYR A 508 -4.53 -18.46 -1.97
C TYR A 508 -3.70 -19.54 -2.69
N LEU A 509 -2.59 -19.16 -3.33
CA LEU A 509 -1.66 -20.16 -3.87
C LEU A 509 -1.01 -20.96 -2.73
N PRO A 510 -0.73 -22.25 -2.96
CA PRO A 510 0.04 -23.04 -2.00
C PRO A 510 1.46 -22.48 -1.87
N PHE A 511 2.06 -22.68 -0.70
CA PHE A 511 3.48 -22.45 -0.49
C PHE A 511 4.28 -23.57 -1.16
N MET A 512 5.33 -23.19 -1.87
CA MET A 512 6.31 -24.15 -2.36
C MET A 512 7.14 -24.62 -1.17
N ASN A 513 7.29 -25.94 -1.00
CA ASN A 513 8.12 -26.45 0.08
C ASN A 513 9.61 -26.15 -0.19
N GLN A 514 10.40 -26.05 0.88
CA GLN A 514 11.81 -25.62 0.77
C GLN A 514 12.64 -26.57 -0.10
N ASN A 515 12.39 -27.88 -0.04
CA ASN A 515 13.16 -28.87 -0.82
C ASN A 515 12.91 -28.70 -2.32
N GLU A 516 11.64 -28.64 -2.73
CA GLU A 516 11.25 -28.38 -4.12
C GLU A 516 11.77 -27.03 -4.60
N GLN A 517 11.72 -25.99 -3.75
CA GLN A 517 12.28 -24.68 -4.08
C GLN A 517 13.78 -24.77 -4.36
N GLN A 518 14.56 -25.46 -3.50
CA GLN A 518 15.99 -25.64 -3.72
C GLN A 518 16.29 -26.48 -4.97
N ASP A 519 15.48 -27.50 -5.26
CA ASP A 519 15.62 -28.31 -6.46
C ASP A 519 15.35 -27.51 -7.74
N GLU A 520 14.34 -26.64 -7.74
CA GLU A 520 14.07 -25.72 -8.85
C GLU A 520 15.18 -24.68 -9.02
N ILE A 521 15.69 -24.11 -7.91
CA ILE A 521 16.82 -23.17 -7.92
C ILE A 521 18.07 -23.83 -8.51
N LYS A 522 18.36 -25.06 -8.10
CA LYS A 522 19.49 -25.84 -8.60
C LYS A 522 19.31 -26.16 -10.08
N THR A 523 18.11 -26.56 -10.49
CA THR A 523 17.78 -26.80 -11.89
C THR A 523 17.93 -25.54 -12.73
N PHE A 524 17.42 -24.40 -12.25
CA PHE A 524 17.59 -23.09 -12.88
C PHE A 524 19.07 -22.74 -13.05
N SER A 525 19.87 -22.94 -11.99
CA SER A 525 21.30 -22.61 -11.97
C SER A 525 22.14 -23.53 -12.87
N ASN A 526 21.74 -24.79 -13.02
CA ASN A 526 22.43 -25.76 -13.85
C ASN A 526 22.09 -25.59 -15.34
N THR A 527 20.84 -25.25 -15.65
CA THR A 527 20.35 -25.13 -17.03
C THR A 527 20.69 -23.79 -17.68
N LEU A 528 20.83 -22.73 -16.87
CA LEU A 528 21.09 -21.39 -17.38
C LEU A 528 22.53 -20.96 -17.13
N LYS A 529 22.98 -20.02 -17.96
CA LYS A 529 24.26 -19.33 -17.90
C LYS A 529 24.00 -17.86 -17.64
N ASN A 530 25.08 -17.15 -17.30
CA ASN A 530 25.09 -15.70 -17.12
C ASN A 530 24.05 -15.18 -16.12
N ILE A 531 23.83 -15.90 -15.03
CA ILE A 531 22.80 -15.55 -14.05
C ILE A 531 23.17 -14.25 -13.32
N ILE A 532 22.22 -13.32 -13.29
CA ILE A 532 22.25 -12.12 -12.46
C ILE A 532 21.20 -12.31 -11.37
N THR A 533 21.61 -12.12 -10.11
CA THR A 533 20.76 -12.24 -8.93
C THR A 533 20.74 -10.90 -8.21
N ILE A 534 19.54 -10.38 -7.99
CA ILE A 534 19.29 -9.12 -7.28
C ILE A 534 18.32 -9.38 -6.15
N ARG A 535 18.64 -8.87 -4.97
CA ARG A 535 17.80 -8.98 -3.78
C ARG A 535 17.44 -7.61 -3.24
N TYR A 536 16.16 -7.45 -2.94
CA TYR A 536 15.62 -6.41 -2.11
C TYR A 536 15.50 -6.95 -0.70
N THR A 537 16.18 -6.34 0.26
CA THR A 537 15.99 -6.66 1.68
C THR A 537 15.37 -5.48 2.40
N SER A 538 14.42 -5.77 3.28
CA SER A 538 13.81 -4.83 4.19
C SER A 538 13.67 -5.50 5.55
N GLN A 539 13.40 -4.73 6.58
CA GLN A 539 13.03 -5.32 7.86
C GLN A 539 11.64 -5.91 7.85
N SER A 540 10.75 -5.25 7.12
CA SER A 540 9.38 -5.66 6.90
C SER A 540 9.06 -5.33 5.46
N LEU A 541 9.10 -6.36 4.62
CA LEU A 541 8.54 -6.26 3.28
C LEU A 541 7.04 -5.90 3.43
N PRO A 542 6.52 -4.94 2.65
CA PRO A 542 5.12 -4.56 2.76
C PRO A 542 4.22 -5.79 2.61
N LEU A 543 3.22 -5.93 3.48
CA LEU A 543 2.33 -7.09 3.46
C LEU A 543 1.69 -7.25 2.08
N GLY A 544 1.80 -8.46 1.53
CA GLY A 544 1.30 -8.78 0.19
C GLY A 544 2.06 -8.19 -0.97
N PHE A 545 3.23 -7.58 -0.75
CA PHE A 545 4.03 -7.02 -1.83
C PHE A 545 4.24 -8.03 -2.95
N PHE A 546 4.63 -9.27 -2.62
CA PHE A 546 4.90 -10.31 -3.62
C PHE A 546 3.66 -10.72 -4.41
N HIS A 547 2.50 -10.84 -3.76
CA HIS A 547 1.22 -11.15 -4.43
C HIS A 547 0.82 -10.04 -5.40
N ARG A 548 0.86 -8.79 -4.94
CA ARG A 548 0.53 -7.63 -5.78
C ARG A 548 1.53 -7.47 -6.92
N PHE A 549 2.82 -7.69 -6.63
CA PHE A 549 3.89 -7.62 -7.61
C PHE A 549 3.69 -8.68 -8.69
N SER A 550 3.34 -9.91 -8.32
CA SER A 550 3.12 -10.97 -9.30
C SER A 550 1.91 -10.68 -10.21
N VAL A 551 0.82 -10.17 -9.65
CA VAL A 551 -0.33 -9.70 -10.44
C VAL A 551 0.09 -8.57 -11.39
N SER A 552 0.70 -7.51 -10.87
CA SER A 552 1.02 -6.34 -11.67
C SER A 552 2.06 -6.66 -12.75
N ALA A 553 3.07 -7.48 -12.43
CA ALA A 553 4.11 -7.89 -13.36
C ALA A 553 3.53 -8.73 -14.52
N ILE A 554 2.64 -9.69 -14.25
CA ILE A 554 2.04 -10.50 -15.33
C ILE A 554 1.07 -9.70 -16.19
N LEU A 555 0.39 -8.69 -15.63
CA LEU A 555 -0.48 -7.80 -16.41
C LEU A 555 0.34 -6.91 -17.36
N ARG A 556 1.49 -6.39 -16.92
CA ARG A 556 2.18 -5.28 -17.60
C ARG A 556 3.46 -5.62 -18.33
N LEU A 557 4.23 -6.59 -17.84
CA LEU A 557 5.53 -6.93 -18.40
C LEU A 557 5.39 -8.02 -19.46
N SER A 558 6.36 -8.11 -20.37
CA SER A 558 6.45 -9.16 -21.40
C SER A 558 6.95 -10.48 -20.83
N ILE A 559 6.26 -10.97 -19.79
CA ILE A 559 6.61 -12.19 -19.06
C ILE A 559 5.47 -13.20 -19.07
N ILE A 560 5.83 -14.47 -18.90
CA ILE A 560 4.91 -15.60 -18.78
C ILE A 560 5.32 -16.44 -17.58
N TYR A 561 4.35 -16.77 -16.72
CA TYR A 561 4.56 -17.67 -15.59
C TYR A 561 4.44 -19.13 -16.02
N LYS A 562 5.47 -19.92 -15.70
CA LYS A 562 5.48 -21.38 -15.88
C LYS A 562 5.05 -22.08 -14.60
N LYS A 563 5.49 -21.57 -13.44
CA LYS A 563 5.07 -22.01 -12.11
C LYS A 563 4.86 -20.77 -11.23
N HIS A 564 3.81 -20.77 -10.42
CA HIS A 564 3.50 -19.70 -9.49
C HIS A 564 2.95 -20.30 -8.20
N TYR A 565 3.65 -20.01 -7.10
CA TYR A 565 3.33 -20.36 -5.74
C TYR A 565 3.29 -19.09 -4.90
N ASN A 566 2.80 -19.19 -3.67
CA ASN A 566 2.70 -18.05 -2.76
C ASN A 566 4.03 -17.31 -2.60
N ASN A 567 5.14 -18.06 -2.49
CA ASN A 567 6.48 -17.55 -2.20
C ASN A 567 7.48 -17.68 -3.37
N PHE A 568 7.05 -18.17 -4.55
CA PHE A 568 7.96 -18.54 -5.64
C PHE A 568 7.32 -18.42 -7.01
N ILE A 569 8.05 -17.87 -7.98
CA ILE A 569 7.64 -17.77 -9.38
C ILE A 569 8.78 -18.20 -10.28
N LEU A 570 8.50 -19.11 -11.21
CA LEU A 570 9.38 -19.44 -12.33
C LEU A 570 8.70 -19.03 -13.62
N GLY A 571 9.41 -18.27 -14.46
CA GLY A 571 8.86 -17.79 -15.72
C GLY A 571 9.89 -17.60 -16.83
N ALA A 572 9.41 -17.06 -17.94
CA ALA A 572 10.23 -16.71 -19.09
C ALA A 572 9.76 -15.39 -19.72
N HIS A 573 10.65 -14.73 -20.43
CA HIS A 573 10.28 -13.67 -21.35
C HIS A 573 9.40 -14.24 -22.48
N GLU A 574 8.46 -13.45 -22.98
CA GLU A 574 7.51 -13.88 -24.01
C GLU A 574 8.18 -14.29 -25.33
N GLU A 575 9.15 -13.48 -25.79
CA GLU A 575 9.77 -13.64 -27.11
C GLU A 575 11.26 -14.04 -27.09
N LYS A 576 11.92 -13.92 -25.93
CA LYS A 576 13.38 -14.06 -25.80
C LYS A 576 13.70 -15.28 -24.96
N ASP A 577 14.83 -15.93 -25.24
CA ASP A 577 15.31 -17.07 -24.45
C ASP A 577 15.95 -16.65 -23.11
N VAL A 578 15.23 -15.83 -22.36
CA VAL A 578 15.60 -15.38 -21.02
C VAL A 578 14.56 -15.92 -20.05
N ARG A 579 15.05 -16.56 -18.98
CA ARG A 579 14.21 -17.08 -17.90
C ARG A 579 14.45 -16.29 -16.63
N PHE A 580 13.43 -16.22 -15.81
CA PHE A 580 13.51 -15.56 -14.51
C PHE A 580 12.92 -16.43 -13.42
N LEU A 581 13.41 -16.20 -12.21
CA LEU A 581 12.95 -16.79 -10.97
C LEU A 581 12.78 -15.66 -9.96
N LEU A 582 11.62 -15.63 -9.30
CA LEU A 582 11.33 -14.71 -8.20
C LEU A 582 11.06 -15.52 -6.94
N GLU A 583 11.58 -15.08 -5.80
CA GLU A 583 11.31 -15.72 -4.52
C GLU A 583 11.22 -14.69 -3.39
N THR A 584 10.52 -15.05 -2.32
CA THR A 584 10.33 -14.22 -1.13
C THR A 584 10.14 -15.07 0.12
N ASP A 585 10.43 -14.50 1.28
CA ASP A 585 9.98 -15.02 2.57
C ASP A 585 8.76 -14.26 3.13
N HIS A 586 8.18 -13.35 2.33
CA HIS A 586 7.11 -12.41 2.68
C HIS A 586 7.41 -11.42 3.81
N ARG A 587 8.60 -11.49 4.42
CA ARG A 587 8.91 -10.77 5.65
C ARG A 587 10.07 -9.83 5.47
N THR A 588 11.16 -10.31 4.90
CA THR A 588 12.42 -9.58 4.91
C THR A 588 13.02 -9.42 3.52
N TYR A 589 12.65 -10.23 2.53
CA TYR A 589 13.24 -10.08 1.21
C TYR A 589 12.34 -10.46 0.04
N PHE A 590 12.71 -9.88 -1.10
CA PHE A 590 12.25 -10.25 -2.43
C PHE A 590 13.48 -10.38 -3.32
N GLU A 591 13.63 -11.51 -4.00
CA GLU A 591 14.78 -11.80 -4.86
C GLU A 591 14.34 -12.09 -6.29
N CYS A 592 15.12 -11.57 -7.23
CA CYS A 592 14.97 -11.80 -8.65
C CYS A 592 16.26 -12.36 -9.23
N ARG A 593 16.15 -13.52 -9.91
CA ARG A 593 17.22 -14.12 -10.69
C ARG A 593 16.81 -14.13 -12.15
N CYS A 594 17.70 -13.70 -13.04
CA CYS A 594 17.50 -13.80 -14.48
C CYS A 594 18.72 -14.46 -15.14
N GLY A 595 18.49 -15.33 -16.11
CA GLY A 595 19.53 -16.04 -16.85
C GLY A 595 19.07 -16.50 -18.22
N THR A 596 20.01 -16.99 -19.03
CA THR A 596 19.78 -17.44 -20.42
C THR A 596 20.33 -18.85 -20.64
N SER A 597 19.72 -19.64 -21.52
CA SER A 597 20.28 -20.94 -21.94
C SER A 597 21.55 -20.77 -22.79
N MET A 598 21.69 -19.63 -23.46
CA MET A 598 22.72 -19.41 -24.47
C MET A 598 24.00 -18.81 -23.87
N VAL A 599 25.14 -19.47 -24.08
CA VAL A 599 26.44 -19.02 -23.56
C VAL A 599 26.84 -17.66 -24.15
N GLU A 600 26.54 -17.43 -25.43
CA GLU A 600 26.96 -16.24 -26.18
C GLU A 600 25.96 -15.08 -26.13
N GLN A 601 24.78 -15.25 -25.53
CA GLN A 601 23.81 -14.16 -25.47
C GLN A 601 24.39 -12.99 -24.65
N PRO A 602 24.32 -11.75 -25.18
CA PRO A 602 24.84 -10.60 -24.48
C PRO A 602 24.05 -10.39 -23.17
N LEU A 603 24.74 -10.08 -22.07
CA LEU A 603 24.14 -9.71 -20.77
C LEU A 603 23.05 -8.62 -20.90
N GLU A 604 23.07 -7.87 -21.98
CA GLU A 604 22.05 -6.91 -22.40
C GLU A 604 20.65 -7.53 -22.53
N GLU A 605 20.50 -8.74 -23.08
CA GLU A 605 19.19 -9.40 -23.16
C GLU A 605 18.64 -9.74 -21.79
N ILE A 606 19.50 -10.16 -20.86
CA ILE A 606 19.12 -10.39 -19.46
C ILE A 606 18.66 -9.07 -18.83
N TRP A 607 19.43 -7.99 -19.01
CA TRP A 607 19.05 -6.67 -18.49
C TRP A 607 17.77 -6.10 -19.12
N ASN A 608 17.49 -6.42 -20.39
CA ASN A 608 16.27 -6.01 -21.07
C ASN A 608 15.01 -6.65 -20.45
N LEU A 609 15.12 -7.83 -19.82
CA LEU A 609 14.05 -8.40 -19.01
C LEU A 609 14.11 -7.90 -17.55
N LEU A 610 15.31 -7.88 -16.98
CA LEU A 610 15.52 -7.60 -15.57
C LEU A 610 15.19 -6.14 -15.21
N MET A 611 15.61 -5.15 -16.01
CA MET A 611 15.33 -3.74 -15.74
C MET A 611 13.83 -3.43 -15.65
N PRO A 612 12.95 -3.87 -16.58
CA PRO A 612 11.51 -3.70 -16.42
C PRO A 612 10.97 -4.31 -15.12
N ILE A 613 11.41 -5.51 -14.74
CA ILE A 613 11.02 -6.17 -13.49
C ILE A 613 11.44 -5.31 -12.27
N LEU A 614 12.69 -4.86 -12.23
CA LEU A 614 13.22 -4.06 -11.13
C LEU A 614 12.55 -2.69 -11.04
N ASN A 615 12.45 -1.96 -12.16
CA ASN A 615 11.78 -0.66 -12.21
C ASN A 615 10.32 -0.75 -11.78
N HIS A 616 9.66 -1.85 -12.12
CA HIS A 616 8.30 -2.11 -11.68
C HIS A 616 8.22 -2.40 -10.17
N ALA A 617 9.16 -3.17 -9.63
CA ALA A 617 9.26 -3.41 -8.19
C ALA A 617 9.49 -2.10 -7.43
N GLU A 618 10.39 -1.23 -7.89
CA GLU A 618 10.63 0.10 -7.29
C GLU A 618 9.39 0.98 -7.30
N ALA A 619 8.68 1.05 -8.44
CA ALA A 619 7.45 1.82 -8.56
C ALA A 619 6.39 1.32 -7.58
N MET A 620 6.27 -0.01 -7.42
CA MET A 620 5.34 -0.61 -6.46
C MET A 620 5.73 -0.36 -5.01
N LEU A 621 7.00 -0.54 -4.65
CA LEU A 621 7.48 -0.29 -3.28
C LEU A 621 7.26 1.17 -2.89
N THR A 622 7.57 2.10 -3.80
CA THR A 622 7.35 3.54 -3.59
C THR A 622 5.86 3.89 -3.46
N THR A 623 4.99 3.18 -4.18
CA THR A 623 3.54 3.43 -4.14
C THR A 623 2.88 2.82 -2.89
N ILE A 624 3.25 1.58 -2.55
CA ILE A 624 2.58 0.81 -1.49
C ILE A 624 3.13 1.20 -0.11
N ALA A 625 4.44 1.42 -0.01
CA ALA A 625 5.14 1.69 1.25
C ALA A 625 6.21 2.78 1.08
N PRO A 626 5.81 4.03 0.77
CA PRO A 626 6.74 5.15 0.61
C PRO A 626 7.59 5.43 1.86
N GLY A 627 7.10 5.03 3.05
CA GLY A 627 7.80 5.17 4.33
C GLY A 627 8.77 4.02 4.67
N ASN A 628 8.90 3.01 3.80
CA ASN A 628 9.80 1.89 4.04
C ASN A 628 11.21 2.07 3.46
N GLU A 629 12.15 1.39 4.12
CA GLU A 629 13.53 1.27 3.69
C GLU A 629 13.73 -0.05 2.94
N PHE A 630 14.43 0.01 1.81
CA PHE A 630 14.83 -1.16 1.04
C PHE A 630 16.32 -1.10 0.72
N ASN A 631 17.01 -2.16 1.07
CA ASN A 631 18.36 -2.46 0.64
C ASN A 631 18.30 -3.19 -0.69
N ARG A 632 19.12 -2.73 -1.63
CA ARG A 632 19.23 -3.30 -2.97
C ARG A 632 20.61 -3.90 -3.07
N SER A 633 20.70 -5.18 -3.35
CA SER A 633 21.98 -5.84 -3.51
C SER A 633 22.05 -6.75 -4.71
N VAL A 634 23.22 -6.80 -5.34
CA VAL A 634 23.54 -7.70 -6.44
C VAL A 634 24.50 -8.77 -5.94
N GLN A 635 24.23 -10.02 -6.29
CA GLN A 635 25.06 -11.15 -5.90
C GLN A 635 26.37 -11.17 -6.71
N CYS A 636 27.50 -11.35 -6.03
CA CYS A 636 28.78 -11.57 -6.69
C CYS A 636 28.78 -12.92 -7.42
N PRO A 637 29.11 -12.97 -8.73
CA PRO A 637 29.09 -14.22 -9.47
C PRO A 637 30.17 -15.21 -9.01
N ASN A 638 31.24 -14.72 -8.36
CA ASN A 638 32.37 -15.54 -7.91
C ASN A 638 32.14 -16.12 -6.52
N CYS A 639 31.88 -15.29 -5.50
CA CYS A 639 31.72 -15.76 -4.12
C CYS A 639 30.27 -16.03 -3.71
N LYS A 640 29.28 -15.72 -4.56
CA LYS A 640 27.84 -15.90 -4.31
C LYS A 640 27.25 -15.10 -3.14
N GLU A 641 28.01 -14.15 -2.60
CA GLU A 641 27.55 -13.22 -1.57
C GLU A 641 26.99 -11.93 -2.18
N PHE A 642 26.03 -11.31 -1.50
CA PHE A 642 25.45 -10.02 -1.88
C PHE A 642 26.36 -8.86 -1.45
N SER A 643 27.35 -8.53 -2.28
CA SER A 643 28.42 -7.58 -1.96
C SER A 643 28.33 -6.23 -2.67
N PHE A 644 27.41 -6.10 -3.63
CA PHE A 644 27.23 -4.91 -4.46
C PHE A 644 25.92 -4.24 -4.03
N MET A 645 25.95 -2.98 -3.62
CA MET A 645 24.84 -2.26 -3.00
C MET A 645 24.16 -1.28 -3.98
N GLY A 646 23.21 -1.78 -4.78
CA GLY A 646 22.30 -0.95 -5.59
C GLY A 646 22.92 -0.28 -6.80
N GLU A 647 24.05 -0.78 -7.31
CA GLU A 647 24.80 -0.20 -8.43
C GLU A 647 23.95 0.05 -9.68
N TRP A 648 22.95 -0.78 -9.93
CA TRP A 648 22.07 -0.68 -11.10
C TRP A 648 21.13 0.53 -11.05
N THR A 649 20.91 1.15 -9.88
CA THR A 649 20.12 2.37 -9.77
C THR A 649 20.89 3.62 -10.21
N THR A 650 22.23 3.54 -10.24
CA THR A 650 23.12 4.65 -10.65
C THR A 650 24.14 4.18 -11.71
N PRO A 651 23.66 3.67 -12.86
CA PRO A 651 24.48 2.93 -13.81
C PRO A 651 25.62 3.77 -14.42
N LYS A 652 25.44 5.09 -14.53
CA LYS A 652 26.41 6.00 -15.16
C LYS A 652 27.80 5.96 -14.50
N GLU A 653 27.86 5.80 -13.17
CA GLU A 653 29.15 5.79 -12.45
C GLU A 653 29.92 4.50 -12.70
N LEU A 654 29.22 3.36 -12.73
CA LEU A 654 29.84 2.06 -12.96
C LEU A 654 30.18 1.81 -14.43
N GLN A 655 29.40 2.36 -15.36
CA GLN A 655 29.66 2.26 -16.81
C GLN A 655 30.95 2.97 -17.25
N CYS A 656 31.62 3.71 -16.36
CA CYS A 656 32.94 4.28 -16.58
C CYS A 656 34.08 3.26 -16.38
N SER A 657 33.87 2.20 -15.60
CA SER A 657 34.84 1.13 -15.38
C SER A 657 34.38 -0.17 -16.05
N LYS A 658 35.32 -0.95 -16.58
CA LYS A 658 35.02 -2.31 -17.08
C LYS A 658 34.87 -3.32 -15.94
N MET A 659 35.55 -3.09 -14.83
CA MET A 659 35.60 -4.03 -13.70
C MET A 659 35.36 -3.29 -12.37
N LYS A 660 34.72 -3.96 -11.42
CA LYS A 660 34.61 -3.50 -10.03
C LYS A 660 35.05 -4.62 -9.08
N PRO A 661 35.99 -4.37 -8.14
CA PRO A 661 36.37 -5.38 -7.17
C PRO A 661 35.21 -5.66 -6.21
N CYS A 662 34.97 -6.93 -5.91
CA CYS A 662 34.05 -7.35 -4.85
C CYS A 662 34.68 -7.06 -3.49
N ILE A 663 33.95 -6.36 -2.61
CA ILE A 663 34.45 -6.01 -1.26
C ILE A 663 34.68 -7.23 -0.35
N LEU A 664 34.01 -8.36 -0.62
CA LEU A 664 34.10 -9.57 0.21
C LEU A 664 35.22 -10.52 -0.23
N CYS A 665 35.36 -10.76 -1.54
CA CYS A 665 36.34 -11.72 -2.06
C CYS A 665 37.51 -11.09 -2.83
N GLY A 666 37.53 -9.77 -3.01
CA GLY A 666 38.58 -9.03 -3.73
C GLY A 666 38.61 -9.23 -5.24
N GLN A 667 37.81 -10.16 -5.78
CA GLN A 667 37.82 -10.48 -7.21
C GLN A 667 37.21 -9.36 -8.04
N ASN A 668 37.82 -9.06 -9.19
CA ASN A 668 37.30 -8.10 -10.15
C ASN A 668 36.09 -8.69 -10.91
N ILE A 669 34.95 -8.01 -10.83
CA ILE A 669 33.69 -8.39 -11.48
C ILE A 669 33.41 -7.46 -12.65
N ASP A 670 33.03 -8.04 -13.79
CA ASP A 670 32.58 -7.27 -14.96
C ASP A 670 31.37 -6.41 -14.61
N THR A 671 31.46 -5.10 -14.84
CA THR A 671 30.39 -4.15 -14.53
C THR A 671 29.11 -4.43 -15.31
N ALA A 672 29.19 -5.09 -16.47
CA ALA A 672 28.02 -5.54 -17.23
C ALA A 672 27.15 -6.57 -16.48
N ARG A 673 27.69 -7.23 -15.44
CA ARG A 673 26.92 -8.12 -14.54
C ARG A 673 26.25 -7.38 -13.39
N LEU A 674 26.65 -6.13 -13.14
CA LEU A 674 26.19 -5.32 -12.01
C LEU A 674 25.20 -4.24 -12.46
N VAL A 675 25.35 -3.72 -13.69
CA VAL A 675 24.51 -2.67 -14.25
C VAL A 675 24.21 -2.95 -15.74
N GLN A 676 23.10 -2.40 -16.25
CA GLN A 676 22.79 -2.47 -17.68
C GLN A 676 23.95 -1.89 -18.52
N PRO A 677 24.44 -2.60 -19.55
CA PRO A 677 25.48 -2.08 -20.44
C PRO A 677 25.03 -0.81 -21.19
N ASN A 678 25.95 0.13 -21.45
CA ASN A 678 25.64 1.35 -22.18
C ASN A 678 25.63 1.09 -23.71
N GLU A 679 24.47 1.21 -24.36
CA GLU A 679 24.30 0.94 -25.80
C GLU A 679 25.23 1.79 -26.70
N SER A 680 25.50 3.04 -26.29
CA SER A 680 26.26 4.02 -27.07
C SER A 680 27.75 3.66 -27.22
N LYS A 681 28.39 3.15 -26.15
CA LYS A 681 29.81 2.74 -26.17
C LYS A 681 30.02 1.45 -26.96
N ARG A 682 29.06 0.53 -26.98
CA ARG A 682 29.19 -0.73 -27.73
C ARG A 682 28.99 -0.56 -29.22
N ARG A 683 28.07 0.29 -29.68
CA ARG A 683 27.97 0.60 -31.12
C ARG A 683 29.27 1.21 -31.64
N SER A 684 29.93 2.05 -30.85
CA SER A 684 31.24 2.61 -31.25
C SER A 684 32.37 1.57 -31.18
N GLU A 685 32.44 0.74 -30.14
CA GLU A 685 33.46 -0.33 -30.04
C GLU A 685 33.26 -1.42 -31.10
N GLU A 686 32.03 -1.83 -31.42
CA GLU A 686 31.71 -2.80 -32.48
C GLU A 686 31.94 -2.19 -33.87
N LEU A 687 31.63 -0.91 -34.07
CA LEU A 687 32.00 -0.18 -35.29
C LEU A 687 33.52 -0.13 -35.44
N LEU A 688 34.26 0.20 -34.37
CA LEU A 688 35.72 0.23 -34.35
C LEU A 688 36.31 -1.17 -34.57
N ARG A 689 35.68 -2.23 -34.03
CA ARG A 689 36.07 -3.62 -34.28
C ARG A 689 35.88 -4.00 -35.74
N ARG A 690 34.73 -3.69 -36.33
CA ARG A 690 34.47 -3.88 -37.77
C ARG A 690 35.42 -3.08 -38.65
N ILE A 691 35.80 -1.88 -38.24
CA ILE A 691 36.81 -1.07 -38.94
C ILE A 691 38.19 -1.74 -38.87
N ARG A 692 38.61 -2.24 -37.70
CA ARG A 692 39.89 -2.96 -37.53
C ARG A 692 39.92 -4.28 -38.30
N GLU A 693 38.84 -5.06 -38.26
CA GLU A 693 38.72 -6.30 -39.02
C GLU A 693 38.75 -6.07 -40.53
N ARG A 694 38.21 -4.93 -41.01
CA ARG A 694 38.36 -4.51 -42.42
C ARG A 694 39.79 -4.11 -42.76
N HIS A 695 40.52 -3.47 -41.85
CA HIS A 695 41.92 -3.10 -42.08
C HIS A 695 42.87 -4.31 -42.05
N VAL A 696 42.58 -5.34 -41.25
CA VAL A 696 43.39 -6.57 -41.20
C VAL A 696 43.12 -7.50 -42.40
N LYS A 697 41.94 -7.38 -43.04
CA LYS A 697 41.56 -8.18 -44.23
C LYS A 697 41.82 -7.50 -45.57
N SER A 698 42.55 -6.39 -45.62
CA SER A 698 43.00 -5.81 -46.90
C SER A 698 44.41 -6.32 -47.23
N PRO A 699 44.58 -7.37 -48.05
CA PRO A 699 45.90 -7.73 -48.54
C PRO A 699 46.37 -6.66 -49.52
N ASN A 700 47.63 -6.25 -49.37
CA ASN A 700 48.40 -5.49 -50.36
C ASN A 700 48.07 -5.94 -51.78
N LYS A 701 47.35 -5.10 -52.53
CA LYS A 701 47.46 -5.05 -53.98
C LYS A 701 48.09 -3.71 -54.32
N GLY A 702 49.38 -3.76 -54.61
CA GLY A 702 50.04 -2.70 -55.35
C GLY A 702 49.49 -2.65 -56.78
N SER A 703 49.27 -1.46 -57.28
CA SER A 703 49.65 -1.04 -58.63
C SER A 703 49.46 0.46 -58.71
N ASP A 704 50.48 1.09 -59.27
CA ASP A 704 50.53 2.47 -59.69
C ASP A 704 49.32 2.82 -60.57
N ASP A 705 48.73 4.00 -60.32
CA ASP A 705 48.42 4.97 -61.37
C ASP A 705 47.91 6.29 -60.76
N VAL A 706 48.68 7.33 -61.02
CA VAL A 706 48.38 8.77 -60.90
C VAL A 706 47.59 9.15 -62.17
N PRO A 707 46.52 9.98 -62.19
CA PRO A 707 46.64 11.44 -62.02
C PRO A 707 45.32 12.15 -61.54
N PRO A 708 45.13 13.48 -61.70
CA PRO A 708 45.39 14.45 -60.66
C PRO A 708 44.16 15.27 -60.21
N ALA A 709 44.34 15.92 -59.05
CA ALA A 709 43.78 17.21 -58.62
C ALA A 709 42.40 17.66 -59.13
N ALA A 710 41.44 17.73 -58.21
CA ALA A 710 40.48 18.83 -58.15
C ALA A 710 40.17 19.16 -56.68
N SER A 711 40.61 20.37 -56.29
CA SER A 711 40.33 20.99 -55.00
C SER A 711 38.87 21.38 -54.87
N THR A 712 38.25 21.09 -53.75
CA THR A 712 37.29 22.03 -53.14
C THR A 712 37.16 21.74 -51.65
N ALA A 713 37.63 22.71 -50.88
CA ALA A 713 37.43 22.81 -49.45
C ALA A 713 35.99 23.24 -49.17
N THR A 714 35.31 22.63 -48.19
CA THR A 714 34.45 23.38 -47.24
C THR A 714 34.06 22.54 -46.02
N HIS A 715 34.64 22.93 -44.89
CA HIS A 715 34.04 23.11 -43.56
C HIS A 715 33.29 21.97 -42.84
N LEU A 716 34.02 21.40 -41.87
CA LEU A 716 33.59 21.16 -40.49
C LEU A 716 32.63 22.24 -39.96
N LEU A 717 31.49 21.82 -39.41
CA LEU A 717 30.85 22.48 -38.27
C LEU A 717 30.27 21.42 -37.33
N VAL A 718 31.02 21.22 -36.25
CA VAL A 718 30.54 20.80 -34.94
C VAL A 718 29.81 22.00 -34.33
N SER A 719 28.60 21.81 -33.78
CA SER A 719 28.21 22.32 -32.44
C SER A 719 26.70 22.23 -32.14
N PRO A 720 26.30 22.33 -30.86
CA PRO A 720 25.16 21.63 -30.25
C PRO A 720 23.96 22.54 -29.92
N VAL A 721 22.82 21.91 -29.63
CA VAL A 721 21.91 22.22 -28.49
C VAL A 721 21.26 20.90 -28.06
#